data_AF-A0A8H3BFV1-F1
#
_entry.id   AF-A0A8H3BFV1-F1
#
_cell.length_a   1.000
_cell.length_b   1.000
_cell.length_c   1.000
_cell.angle_alpha   90.00
_cell.angle_beta   90.00
_cell.angle_gamma   90.00
#
_symmetry.space_group_name_H-M   'P 1'
#
loop_
_entity.id
_entity.type
_entity.pdbx_description
1 polymer ?
#
loop_
_entity_poly.entity_id
_entity_poly.type
_entity_poly.pdbx_seq_one_letter_code
_entity_poly.pdbx_strand_id
1 'polypeptide(L)'
;MEQKPISEVMLRASWDDALKRISGDKPGRVGLLQNGAAWSIVCDHIRPHDINIPLNPPRASNEVVVRPLKMLESVSLLGPLLQWLTEVMSEMMPMVALDIATYIERWEGTQDVTELYHMFARLSVWYFEWSTPLSIFSSVNIDAPTLFRKNFRTNFLSTLPRGFPAAFHALLRSTLAAPALDPRLFPILDVMGLLQDHEALVANVIHEAIDKRVKEVCEEDTGETSVLQIVKSWFTESVVPWMAMTYGRGLTDADLLQKALAPAAGKFDYHICKVLCEIRTSQIFDIIVDYPDSRVALMDLKECMERADGRGNLVRTLRKLNNKRLLHPGADTKDILTQYVSTIRCLRILDPPGVLLFKVADPIRRYLRERPDTIRCIVSNLVGDGSDLLEENEQVLPIQALNEPYEDYSDPQWDPEPNDAEPDFRTSKPGDIVSTLVSIYDSRDLFVKELQSMLGQRLLAVKDHNYDNETRNVEILKLRFGEAALQLCDVMLRDVTDSRRIDKHMAGRLDAPLHPTIISHLFWPNLQSTSFKMPGQFQQMQEAFEKEYNEHKAGKKLRWMNNLGTVSLDLEFEDRVVSADATPLEAAVVELFSQQGKFTGLDAEGDSALIRAALMFWTSNGVVKPLEDGQYQLMERVDDGGAVRKPIPNIQAPIEVALVPAEDIAQQAAQMELFWNFTKGILTNLGAMPIDRIQAMLSLAPNYSKSKEQLAEFLEAARAKGPRDPQVVIESAEFIVSRSKLVDLNHSGINRVAEQIDKQIRSGLYSPHTWSEQPLHHLPPWPLDEHTDIFSPESPARPTIDWIFLVSLLNFSFWSALPSGERFAIEWLPPRSLDGNARWEGYWALPAALNRALENGIPITDPKFYASQSNCPDNLIEKVFQPVPGCLETIPLLEERIRVMRQAGAILVEKYNGSFAGILAEWRQEHGPKATAGVLVAKIVKTFEVFRDENTYKDRQVFFWKRAQILVAETWAAFYPPPDAIVPHPVFPLGVTELTMFADYRVPQILHHLGTINYSPTLVSMLVNGENLPNGSEAEMSIRAAGILAVEAIKNRILDIRRHKPATNGLDSEVCSVLIDFFLWDLAKRVESTEGEEGSAKNPSLSPIHRTRSIWY
;
A
#
# COMPACT_ATOMS: atom_id res chain seq x y z
N MET A 1 23.46 31.21 -80.97
CA MET A 1 22.17 31.95 -81.11
C MET A 1 21.48 31.84 -79.77
N GLU A 2 21.78 32.78 -78.88
CA GLU A 2 21.33 32.76 -77.49
C GLU A 2 19.85 33.18 -77.41
N GLN A 3 19.01 32.27 -76.93
CA GLN A 3 17.63 32.58 -76.58
C GLN A 3 17.66 33.39 -75.28
N LYS A 4 17.38 34.69 -75.41
CA LYS A 4 17.14 35.57 -74.26
C LYS A 4 15.91 35.10 -73.48
N PRO A 5 15.92 35.14 -72.14
CA PRO A 5 14.81 34.68 -71.33
C PRO A 5 13.55 35.54 -71.58
N ILE A 6 12.39 34.89 -71.55
CA ILE A 6 11.07 35.48 -71.82
C ILE A 6 10.77 36.66 -70.87
N SER A 7 11.38 36.68 -69.68
CA SER A 7 11.33 37.80 -68.72
C SER A 7 11.97 39.08 -69.25
N GLU A 8 13.09 38.99 -69.99
CA GLU A 8 13.78 40.16 -70.58
C GLU A 8 12.98 40.78 -71.74
N VAL A 9 12.21 39.95 -72.45
CA VAL A 9 11.29 40.37 -73.53
C VAL A 9 10.02 41.01 -72.95
N MET A 10 9.47 40.46 -71.86
CA MET A 10 8.33 41.05 -71.15
C MET A 10 8.69 42.32 -70.39
N LEU A 11 9.89 42.42 -69.81
CA LEU A 11 10.40 43.65 -69.20
C LEU A 11 10.64 44.74 -70.23
N ARG A 12 11.17 44.40 -71.43
CA ARG A 12 11.25 45.34 -72.57
C ARG A 12 9.87 45.78 -73.05
N ALA A 13 8.89 44.87 -73.10
CA ALA A 13 7.52 45.20 -73.48
C ALA A 13 6.80 46.08 -72.43
N SER A 14 7.04 45.84 -71.14
CA SER A 14 6.59 46.70 -70.03
C SER A 14 7.28 48.06 -70.06
N TRP A 15 8.55 48.11 -70.45
CA TRP A 15 9.31 49.33 -70.71
C TRP A 15 8.73 50.11 -71.89
N ASP A 16 8.33 49.44 -72.97
CA ASP A 16 7.68 50.03 -74.15
C ASP A 16 6.27 50.55 -73.83
N ASP A 17 5.53 49.90 -72.93
CA ASP A 17 4.22 50.38 -72.45
C ASP A 17 4.31 51.53 -71.44
N ALA A 18 5.35 51.53 -70.59
CA ALA A 18 5.68 52.66 -69.73
C ALA A 18 6.17 53.87 -70.55
N LEU A 19 6.98 53.64 -71.60
CA LEU A 19 7.39 54.63 -72.60
C LEU A 19 6.20 55.27 -73.31
N LYS A 20 5.16 54.49 -73.65
CA LYS A 20 3.92 54.98 -74.28
C LYS A 20 3.05 55.83 -73.34
N ARG A 21 3.06 55.55 -72.03
CA ARG A 21 2.30 56.36 -71.06
C ARG A 21 2.96 57.71 -70.75
N ILE A 22 4.27 57.82 -70.96
CA ILE A 22 5.05 59.05 -70.71
C ILE A 22 5.08 59.96 -71.96
N SER A 23 4.70 59.46 -73.14
CA SER A 23 4.59 60.27 -74.36
C SER A 23 3.28 61.08 -74.44
N GLY A 24 3.13 62.04 -73.53
CA GLY A 24 2.24 63.19 -73.66
C GLY A 24 3.04 64.47 -73.87
N ASP A 25 3.22 64.86 -75.14
CA ASP A 25 3.61 66.18 -75.66
C ASP A 25 4.89 66.90 -75.12
N LYS A 26 6.05 66.61 -75.77
CA LYS A 26 7.37 67.34 -75.88
C LYS A 26 8.12 67.78 -74.57
N PRO A 27 9.48 67.95 -74.53
CA PRO A 27 10.59 67.42 -75.32
C PRO A 27 11.46 66.47 -74.45
N GLY A 28 11.15 65.17 -74.41
CA GLY A 28 11.73 64.22 -73.44
C GLY A 28 12.65 63.12 -73.98
N ARG A 29 13.02 63.11 -75.28
CA ARG A 29 13.81 62.00 -75.86
C ARG A 29 15.24 61.88 -75.29
N VAL A 30 15.83 62.98 -74.82
CA VAL A 30 17.18 62.96 -74.23
C VAL A 30 17.15 62.40 -72.80
N GLY A 31 16.13 62.75 -72.00
CA GLY A 31 15.96 62.21 -70.64
C GLY A 31 15.64 60.71 -70.61
N LEU A 32 14.87 60.20 -71.59
CA LEU A 32 14.54 58.78 -71.71
C LEU A 32 15.75 57.90 -72.09
N LEU A 33 16.61 58.36 -73.00
CA LEU A 33 17.87 57.68 -73.34
C LEU A 33 18.86 57.71 -72.16
N GLN A 34 18.92 58.82 -71.43
CA GLN A 34 19.76 58.95 -70.24
C GLN A 34 19.26 58.06 -69.08
N ASN A 35 17.94 57.94 -68.89
CA ASN A 35 17.36 57.04 -67.88
C ASN A 35 17.56 55.56 -68.25
N GLY A 36 17.44 55.19 -69.53
CA GLY A 36 17.74 53.83 -70.01
C GLY A 36 19.23 53.47 -69.90
N ALA A 37 20.12 54.41 -70.22
CA ALA A 37 21.56 54.24 -70.02
C ALA A 37 21.92 54.13 -68.52
N ALA A 38 21.31 54.94 -67.66
CA ALA A 38 21.48 54.87 -66.21
C ALA A 38 21.00 53.52 -65.64
N TRP A 39 19.86 53.00 -66.11
CA TRP A 39 19.36 51.68 -65.75
C TRP A 39 20.33 50.56 -66.15
N SER A 40 20.84 50.56 -67.40
CA SER A 40 21.81 49.55 -67.86
C SER A 40 23.09 49.60 -67.04
N ILE A 41 23.66 50.78 -66.79
CA ILE A 41 24.90 50.93 -66.03
C ILE A 41 24.74 50.40 -64.59
N VAL A 42 23.60 50.67 -63.95
CA VAL A 42 23.33 50.19 -62.59
C VAL A 42 23.06 48.69 -62.59
N CYS A 43 22.25 48.16 -63.52
CA CYS A 43 22.00 46.73 -63.67
C CYS A 43 23.29 45.94 -63.93
N ASP A 44 24.15 46.40 -64.84
CA ASP A 44 25.41 45.73 -65.19
C ASP A 44 26.38 45.69 -63.99
N HIS A 45 26.34 46.69 -63.11
CA HIS A 45 27.15 46.72 -61.89
C HIS A 45 26.65 45.76 -60.80
N ILE A 46 25.34 45.74 -60.54
CA ILE A 46 24.75 44.98 -59.42
C ILE A 46 24.35 43.54 -59.79
N ARG A 47 24.43 43.16 -61.07
CA ARG A 47 24.02 41.83 -61.54
C ARG A 47 24.81 40.72 -60.83
N PRO A 48 24.13 39.73 -60.22
CA PRO A 48 24.76 38.48 -59.81
C PRO A 48 25.40 37.78 -61.01
N HIS A 49 26.65 37.33 -60.86
CA HIS A 49 27.37 36.60 -61.92
C HIS A 49 28.00 35.32 -61.38
N ASP A 50 28.31 34.39 -62.27
CA ASP A 50 29.04 33.17 -61.92
C ASP A 50 30.51 33.45 -61.61
N ILE A 51 30.93 33.32 -60.35
CA ILE A 51 32.31 33.60 -59.90
C ILE A 51 33.37 32.73 -60.59
N ASN A 52 32.98 31.64 -61.25
CA ASN A 52 33.89 30.80 -62.04
C ASN A 52 34.27 31.44 -63.39
N ILE A 53 33.55 32.49 -63.83
CA ILE A 53 33.75 33.17 -65.10
C ILE A 53 34.15 34.63 -64.83
N PRO A 54 35.36 35.07 -65.22
CA PRO A 54 35.79 36.45 -64.99
C PRO A 54 34.91 37.45 -65.75
N LEU A 55 34.44 38.49 -65.05
CA LEU A 55 33.65 39.58 -65.63
C LEU A 55 34.46 40.34 -66.69
N ASN A 56 33.92 40.44 -67.90
CA ASN A 56 34.51 41.23 -68.98
C ASN A 56 33.42 42.03 -69.71
N PRO A 57 33.36 43.37 -69.56
CA PRO A 57 34.26 44.22 -68.77
C PRO A 57 34.11 44.05 -67.25
N PRO A 58 35.13 44.40 -66.45
CA PRO A 58 35.04 44.41 -65.00
C PRO A 58 33.99 45.42 -64.52
N ARG A 59 33.42 45.19 -63.32
CA ARG A 59 32.47 46.11 -62.69
C ARG A 59 33.06 47.52 -62.60
N ALA A 60 32.24 48.52 -62.91
CA ALA A 60 32.62 49.92 -62.78
C ALA A 60 32.89 50.27 -61.30
N SER A 61 33.67 51.32 -61.03
CA SER A 61 33.85 51.75 -59.64
C SER A 61 32.54 52.28 -59.05
N ASN A 62 32.32 52.03 -57.76
CA ASN A 62 31.10 52.47 -57.06
C ASN A 62 30.82 53.97 -57.27
N GLU A 63 31.85 54.82 -57.33
CA GLU A 63 31.73 56.26 -57.57
C GLU A 63 31.11 56.63 -58.93
N VAL A 64 31.38 55.83 -59.96
CA VAL A 64 30.86 56.05 -61.32
C VAL A 64 29.37 55.70 -61.41
N VAL A 65 28.90 54.75 -60.59
CA VAL A 65 27.54 54.21 -60.62
C VAL A 65 26.58 54.97 -59.67
N VAL A 66 27.10 55.69 -58.67
CA VAL A 66 26.28 56.51 -57.74
C VAL A 66 25.48 57.60 -58.45
N ARG A 67 26.06 58.26 -59.47
CA ARG A 67 25.37 59.32 -60.21
C ARG A 67 24.20 58.78 -61.04
N PRO A 68 24.35 57.71 -61.84
CA PRO A 68 23.23 56.97 -62.44
C PRO A 68 22.17 56.52 -61.43
N LEU A 69 22.57 56.02 -60.26
CA LEU A 69 21.63 55.55 -59.23
C LEU A 69 20.75 56.69 -58.68
N LYS A 70 21.33 57.85 -58.37
CA LYS A 70 20.58 59.06 -57.95
C LYS A 70 19.64 59.59 -59.05
N MET A 71 20.00 59.38 -60.32
CA MET A 71 19.08 59.69 -61.43
C MET A 71 17.86 58.76 -61.41
N LEU A 72 18.04 57.46 -61.14
CA LEU A 72 16.93 56.51 -61.00
C LEU A 72 16.05 56.79 -59.78
N GLU A 73 16.62 57.33 -58.69
CA GLU A 73 15.89 57.82 -57.51
C GLU A 73 14.93 58.97 -57.89
N SER A 74 15.43 59.96 -58.63
CA SER A 74 14.65 61.13 -59.04
C SER A 74 13.46 60.80 -59.96
N VAL A 75 13.43 59.59 -60.53
CA VAL A 75 12.38 59.08 -61.44
C VAL A 75 11.56 57.95 -60.78
N SER A 76 11.76 57.69 -59.48
CA SER A 76 11.05 56.65 -58.70
C SER A 76 11.19 55.21 -59.24
N LEU A 77 12.31 54.88 -59.89
CA LEU A 77 12.56 53.55 -60.49
C LEU A 77 13.36 52.59 -59.57
N LEU A 78 13.66 52.98 -58.33
CA LEU A 78 14.42 52.15 -57.40
C LEU A 78 13.65 50.89 -56.95
N GLY A 79 12.33 50.95 -56.80
CA GLY A 79 11.50 49.78 -56.43
C GLY A 79 11.57 48.65 -57.47
N PRO A 80 11.27 48.94 -58.76
CA PRO A 80 11.43 47.96 -59.84
C PRO A 80 12.86 47.42 -59.98
N LEU A 81 13.89 48.23 -59.70
CA LEU A 81 15.29 47.79 -59.76
C LEU A 81 15.59 46.73 -58.70
N LEU A 82 15.09 46.92 -57.47
CA LEU A 82 15.25 45.94 -56.40
C LEU A 82 14.45 44.67 -56.68
N GLN A 83 13.25 44.78 -57.26
CA GLN A 83 12.47 43.61 -57.67
C GLN A 83 13.21 42.81 -58.76
N TRP A 84 13.74 43.48 -59.78
CA TRP A 84 14.57 42.85 -60.81
C TRP A 84 15.79 42.14 -60.21
N LEU A 85 16.49 42.78 -59.27
CA LEU A 85 17.63 42.17 -58.58
C LEU A 85 17.22 40.88 -57.86
N THR A 86 16.08 40.86 -57.17
CA THR A 86 15.60 39.66 -56.48
C THR A 86 15.22 38.52 -57.43
N GLU A 87 14.62 38.84 -58.58
CA GLU A 87 14.26 37.87 -59.61
C GLU A 87 15.52 37.24 -60.23
N VAL A 88 16.48 38.07 -60.64
CA VAL A 88 17.76 37.59 -61.21
C VAL A 88 18.58 36.79 -60.20
N MET A 89 18.59 37.21 -58.92
CA MET A 89 19.21 36.40 -57.87
C MET A 89 18.58 35.01 -57.80
N SER A 90 17.25 34.91 -57.78
CA SER A 90 16.54 33.63 -57.70
C SER A 90 16.85 32.72 -58.91
N GLU A 91 16.91 33.28 -60.12
CA GLU A 91 17.28 32.55 -61.35
C GLU A 91 18.72 31.98 -61.29
N MET A 92 19.64 32.68 -60.62
CA MET A 92 21.06 32.33 -60.59
C MET A 92 21.47 31.44 -59.39
N MET A 93 20.61 31.30 -58.38
CA MET A 93 20.88 30.49 -57.18
C MET A 93 21.16 29.00 -57.41
N PRO A 94 20.57 28.31 -58.42
CA PRO A 94 20.92 26.92 -58.71
C PRO A 94 22.40 26.66 -58.99
N MET A 95 23.15 27.67 -59.47
CA MET A 95 24.60 27.53 -59.69
C MET A 95 25.38 27.47 -58.37
N VAL A 96 24.99 28.28 -57.40
CA VAL A 96 25.56 28.26 -56.04
C VAL A 96 25.28 26.90 -55.39
N ALA A 97 24.05 26.39 -55.54
CA ALA A 97 23.67 25.08 -55.04
C ALA A 97 24.45 23.92 -55.69
N LEU A 98 24.71 24.00 -57.00
CA LEU A 98 25.50 23.00 -57.72
C LEU A 98 26.96 22.99 -57.29
N ASP A 99 27.58 24.17 -57.14
CA ASP A 99 28.98 24.28 -56.67
C ASP A 99 29.13 23.63 -55.28
N ILE A 100 28.23 23.95 -54.35
CA ILE A 100 28.20 23.36 -53.00
C ILE A 100 27.95 21.85 -53.04
N ALA A 101 27.06 21.37 -53.90
CA ALA A 101 26.78 19.95 -54.04
C ALA A 101 28.03 19.14 -54.42
N THR A 102 28.95 19.69 -55.22
CA THR A 102 30.20 19.00 -55.56
C THR A 102 31.13 18.79 -54.37
N TYR A 103 31.20 19.74 -53.44
CA TYR A 103 31.99 19.58 -52.22
C TYR A 103 31.34 18.59 -51.26
N ILE A 104 30.00 18.57 -51.18
CA ILE A 104 29.27 17.59 -50.37
C ILE A 104 29.50 16.18 -50.93
N GLU A 105 29.44 15.97 -52.24
CA GLU A 105 29.69 14.65 -52.86
C GLU A 105 31.11 14.16 -52.60
N ARG A 106 32.10 15.07 -52.65
CA ARG A 106 33.49 14.74 -52.30
C ARG A 106 33.62 14.36 -50.83
N TRP A 107 33.01 15.13 -49.93
CA TRP A 107 33.00 14.80 -48.50
C TRP A 107 32.29 13.48 -48.21
N GLU A 108 31.16 13.19 -48.87
CA GLU A 108 30.46 11.91 -48.72
C GLU A 108 31.37 10.73 -49.10
N GLY A 109 32.22 10.90 -50.13
CA GLY A 109 33.20 9.90 -50.58
C GLY A 109 34.47 9.79 -49.72
N THR A 110 34.99 10.89 -49.16
CA THR A 110 36.27 10.92 -48.44
C THR A 110 36.14 10.99 -46.92
N GLN A 111 35.01 11.47 -46.41
CA GLN A 111 34.76 11.86 -45.02
C GLN A 111 35.79 12.88 -44.46
N ASP A 112 36.48 13.60 -45.34
CA ASP A 112 37.48 14.61 -44.96
C ASP A 112 36.80 15.96 -44.68
N VAL A 113 36.97 16.46 -43.44
CA VAL A 113 36.38 17.72 -42.98
C VAL A 113 37.00 18.93 -43.69
N THR A 114 38.21 18.83 -44.24
CA THR A 114 38.84 19.98 -44.95
C THR A 114 38.05 20.41 -46.19
N GLU A 115 37.39 19.48 -46.88
CA GLU A 115 36.49 19.77 -48.00
C GLU A 115 35.30 20.64 -47.55
N LEU A 116 34.81 20.46 -46.32
CA LEU A 116 33.73 21.27 -45.76
C LEU A 116 34.20 22.69 -45.43
N TYR A 117 35.41 22.87 -44.90
CA TYR A 117 36.00 24.20 -44.72
C TYR A 117 36.15 24.93 -46.06
N HIS A 118 36.62 24.24 -47.10
CA HIS A 118 36.71 24.80 -48.45
C HIS A 118 35.33 25.16 -49.02
N MET A 119 34.32 24.31 -48.82
CA MET A 119 32.93 24.57 -49.23
C MET A 119 32.39 25.88 -48.61
N PHE A 120 32.55 26.08 -47.30
CA PHE A 120 32.08 27.30 -46.63
C PHE A 120 32.91 28.54 -46.99
N ALA A 121 34.21 28.39 -47.19
CA ALA A 121 35.04 29.45 -47.75
C ALA A 121 34.54 29.84 -49.16
N ARG A 122 34.21 28.86 -50.01
CA ARG A 122 33.66 29.08 -51.36
C ARG A 122 32.30 29.77 -51.32
N LEU A 123 31.42 29.35 -50.42
CA LEU A 123 30.12 29.99 -50.19
C LEU A 123 30.27 31.45 -49.73
N SER A 124 31.28 31.74 -48.89
CA SER A 124 31.55 33.12 -48.47
C SER A 124 31.94 34.01 -49.64
N VAL A 125 32.71 33.50 -50.61
CA VAL A 125 33.08 34.23 -51.84
C VAL A 125 31.83 34.54 -52.66
N TRP A 126 30.94 33.56 -52.89
CA TRP A 126 29.65 33.79 -53.56
C TRP A 126 28.83 34.89 -52.87
N TYR A 127 28.71 34.84 -51.55
CA TYR A 127 27.97 35.83 -50.77
C TYR A 127 28.56 37.24 -50.91
N PHE A 128 29.88 37.40 -50.69
CA PHE A 128 30.52 38.71 -50.72
C PHE A 128 30.62 39.30 -52.13
N GLU A 129 30.85 38.49 -53.17
CA GLU A 129 30.88 38.96 -54.56
C GLU A 129 29.53 39.49 -55.03
N TRP A 130 28.43 38.92 -54.53
CA TRP A 130 27.08 39.37 -54.88
C TRP A 130 26.61 40.52 -53.98
N SER A 131 27.07 40.60 -52.72
CA SER A 131 26.66 41.64 -51.78
C SER A 131 27.43 42.96 -51.94
N THR A 132 28.74 42.91 -52.24
CA THR A 132 29.63 44.08 -52.25
C THR A 132 29.16 45.20 -53.19
N PRO A 133 28.70 44.93 -54.43
CA PRO A 133 28.21 45.98 -55.34
C PRO A 133 26.99 46.73 -54.82
N LEU A 134 26.23 46.14 -53.88
CA LEU A 134 25.01 46.73 -53.34
C LEU A 134 25.29 47.83 -52.31
N SER A 135 26.55 48.03 -51.91
CA SER A 135 26.94 49.13 -51.03
C SER A 135 26.62 50.52 -51.63
N ILE A 136 26.47 50.63 -52.96
CA ILE A 136 26.11 51.88 -53.66
C ILE A 136 24.76 52.43 -53.20
N PHE A 137 23.84 51.57 -52.74
CA PHE A 137 22.49 51.97 -52.31
C PHE A 137 22.47 52.75 -51.00
N SER A 138 23.58 52.75 -50.24
CA SER A 138 23.78 53.66 -49.11
C SER A 138 23.67 55.14 -49.53
N SER A 139 24.05 55.46 -50.78
CA SER A 139 23.98 56.82 -51.32
C SER A 139 22.57 57.34 -51.59
N VAL A 140 21.56 56.46 -51.55
CA VAL A 140 20.12 56.74 -51.75
C VAL A 140 19.29 56.32 -50.53
N ASN A 141 19.93 56.15 -49.35
CA ASN A 141 19.28 55.75 -48.08
C ASN A 141 18.46 54.44 -48.15
N ILE A 142 18.81 53.51 -49.04
CA ILE A 142 18.18 52.19 -49.11
C ILE A 142 19.12 51.16 -48.48
N ASP A 143 18.59 50.39 -47.52
CA ASP A 143 19.29 49.25 -46.92
C ASP A 143 19.21 48.00 -47.81
N ALA A 144 19.83 48.10 -48.98
CA ALA A 144 19.94 47.00 -49.94
C ALA A 144 20.72 45.79 -49.39
N PRO A 145 21.76 45.93 -48.54
CA PRO A 145 22.44 44.79 -47.93
C PRO A 145 21.53 43.90 -47.06
N THR A 146 20.63 44.49 -46.27
CA THR A 146 19.66 43.71 -45.48
C THR A 146 18.63 43.00 -46.37
N LEU A 147 18.16 43.67 -47.42
CA LEU A 147 17.26 43.06 -48.41
C LEU A 147 17.95 41.91 -49.16
N PHE A 148 19.21 42.09 -49.55
CA PHE A 148 20.03 41.04 -50.17
C PHE A 148 20.19 39.85 -49.23
N ARG A 149 20.58 40.08 -47.98
CA ARG A 149 20.76 39.02 -46.98
C ARG A 149 19.48 38.19 -46.84
N LYS A 150 18.31 38.83 -46.73
CA LYS A 150 17.02 38.15 -46.61
C LYS A 150 16.69 37.30 -47.85
N ASN A 151 16.88 37.85 -49.05
CA ASN A 151 16.56 37.16 -50.30
C ASN A 151 17.56 36.05 -50.64
N PHE A 152 18.85 36.29 -50.42
CA PHE A 152 19.90 35.28 -50.57
C PHE A 152 19.63 34.10 -49.63
N ARG A 153 19.37 34.37 -48.34
CA ARG A 153 19.01 33.34 -47.35
C ARG A 153 17.76 32.55 -47.77
N THR A 154 16.69 33.22 -48.19
CA THR A 154 15.43 32.56 -48.59
C THR A 154 15.63 31.64 -49.79
N ASN A 155 16.32 32.11 -50.84
CA ASN A 155 16.58 31.30 -52.02
C ASN A 155 17.64 30.20 -51.77
N PHE A 156 18.57 30.43 -50.85
CA PHE A 156 19.58 29.44 -50.48
C PHE A 156 18.93 28.25 -49.77
N LEU A 157 18.11 28.52 -48.75
CA LEU A 157 17.37 27.48 -48.03
C LEU A 157 16.45 26.67 -48.93
N SER A 158 15.83 27.27 -49.96
CA SER A 158 14.96 26.56 -50.91
C SER A 158 15.73 25.70 -51.92
N THR A 159 17.03 25.92 -52.08
CA THR A 159 17.90 25.22 -53.05
C THR A 159 18.98 24.36 -52.40
N LEU A 160 18.92 24.17 -51.07
CA LEU A 160 19.90 23.38 -50.32
C LEU A 160 20.01 21.93 -50.85
N PRO A 161 21.23 21.44 -51.13
CA PRO A 161 21.45 20.03 -51.44
C PRO A 161 21.04 19.11 -50.29
N ARG A 162 20.55 17.90 -50.59
CA ARG A 162 20.04 16.95 -49.58
C ARG A 162 21.08 16.56 -48.52
N GLY A 163 22.36 16.49 -48.87
CA GLY A 163 23.46 16.17 -47.94
C GLY A 163 23.95 17.34 -47.09
N PHE A 164 23.48 18.57 -47.33
CA PHE A 164 23.99 19.77 -46.66
C PHE A 164 23.82 19.75 -45.12
N PRO A 165 22.67 19.34 -44.54
CA PRO A 165 22.53 19.27 -43.09
C PRO A 165 23.52 18.32 -42.41
N ALA A 166 23.80 17.16 -43.03
CA ALA A 166 24.75 16.18 -42.50
C ALA A 166 26.19 16.69 -42.59
N ALA A 167 26.56 17.30 -43.72
CA ALA A 167 27.84 17.96 -43.92
C ALA A 167 28.05 19.10 -42.92
N PHE A 168 27.04 19.96 -42.73
CA PHE A 168 27.11 21.06 -41.78
C PHE A 168 27.24 20.58 -40.32
N HIS A 169 26.51 19.52 -39.95
CA HIS A 169 26.64 18.87 -38.65
C HIS A 169 28.06 18.32 -38.41
N ALA A 170 28.65 17.64 -39.41
CA ALA A 170 30.01 17.09 -39.31
C ALA A 170 31.07 18.20 -39.14
N LEU A 171 30.92 19.32 -39.86
CA LEU A 171 31.78 20.48 -39.67
C LEU A 171 31.66 21.04 -38.26
N LEU A 172 30.44 21.31 -37.78
CA LEU A 172 30.22 21.84 -36.42
C LEU A 172 30.80 20.91 -35.35
N ARG A 173 30.63 19.60 -35.49
CA ARG A 173 31.22 18.60 -34.59
C ARG A 173 32.75 18.67 -34.55
N SER A 174 33.40 18.85 -35.70
CA SER A 174 34.87 19.01 -35.75
C SER A 174 35.36 20.28 -35.05
N THR A 175 34.58 21.37 -35.14
CA THR A 175 34.96 22.67 -34.54
C THR A 175 34.84 22.66 -33.02
N LEU A 176 33.96 21.84 -32.44
CA LEU A 176 33.88 21.68 -30.98
C LEU A 176 35.11 20.94 -30.44
N ALA A 177 35.64 19.96 -31.19
CA ALA A 177 36.86 19.25 -30.82
C ALA A 177 38.13 20.09 -31.00
N ALA A 178 38.15 20.98 -32.00
CA ALA A 178 39.29 21.83 -32.33
C ALA A 178 38.83 23.25 -32.76
N PRO A 179 38.51 24.14 -31.80
CA PRO A 179 37.92 25.46 -32.08
C PRO A 179 38.86 26.45 -32.80
N ALA A 180 40.15 26.15 -32.92
CA ALA A 180 41.18 27.07 -33.42
C ALA A 180 41.48 26.98 -34.94
N LEU A 181 40.73 26.19 -35.72
CA LEU A 181 41.06 25.89 -37.12
C LEU A 181 40.87 27.08 -38.11
N ASP A 182 39.82 27.89 -37.99
CA ASP A 182 39.69 29.17 -38.73
C ASP A 182 38.82 30.18 -37.94
N PRO A 183 39.38 31.28 -37.42
CA PRO A 183 38.62 32.27 -36.64
C PRO A 183 37.58 33.04 -37.47
N ARG A 184 37.62 32.96 -38.80
CA ARG A 184 36.69 33.67 -39.70
C ARG A 184 35.40 32.89 -39.98
N LEU A 185 35.37 31.59 -39.68
CA LEU A 185 34.25 30.71 -40.03
C LEU A 185 32.94 31.14 -39.35
N PHE A 186 32.91 31.26 -38.02
CA PHE A 186 31.68 31.61 -37.29
C PHE A 186 31.13 33.01 -37.63
N PRO A 187 31.96 34.07 -37.74
CA PRO A 187 31.49 35.37 -38.24
C PRO A 187 30.86 35.30 -39.64
N ILE A 188 31.44 34.51 -40.55
CA ILE A 188 30.91 34.31 -41.90
C ILE A 188 29.55 33.59 -41.85
N LEU A 189 29.44 32.51 -41.06
CA LEU A 189 28.19 31.76 -40.89
C LEU A 189 27.07 32.61 -40.25
N ASP A 190 27.41 33.51 -39.33
CA ASP A 190 26.47 34.45 -38.71
C ASP A 190 25.98 35.52 -39.69
N VAL A 191 26.88 36.12 -40.48
CA VAL A 191 26.54 37.09 -41.52
C VAL A 191 25.58 36.50 -42.57
N MET A 192 25.77 35.24 -42.93
CA MET A 192 24.89 34.51 -43.84
C MET A 192 23.58 34.03 -43.19
N GLY A 193 23.49 34.04 -41.85
CA GLY A 193 22.32 33.62 -41.08
C GLY A 193 22.19 32.10 -40.89
N LEU A 194 23.19 31.31 -41.30
CA LEU A 194 23.11 29.84 -41.31
C LEU A 194 23.06 29.23 -39.91
N LEU A 195 23.70 29.87 -38.92
CA LEU A 195 23.65 29.46 -37.51
C LEU A 195 22.23 29.59 -36.94
N GLN A 196 21.49 30.62 -37.35
CA GLN A 196 20.11 30.83 -36.93
C GLN A 196 19.15 29.86 -37.62
N ASP A 197 19.36 29.61 -38.92
CA ASP A 197 18.52 28.68 -39.70
C ASP A 197 18.65 27.23 -39.23
N HIS A 198 19.83 26.85 -38.73
CA HIS A 198 20.16 25.49 -38.35
C HIS A 198 20.53 25.39 -36.85
N GLU A 199 19.88 26.19 -36.01
CA GLU A 199 20.11 26.21 -34.55
C GLU A 199 19.95 24.81 -33.93
N ALA A 200 19.03 23.99 -34.48
CA ALA A 200 18.83 22.61 -34.07
C ALA A 200 20.07 21.72 -34.28
N LEU A 201 20.84 21.93 -35.36
CA LEU A 201 22.07 21.16 -35.62
C LEU A 201 23.20 21.57 -34.66
N VAL A 202 23.29 22.85 -34.31
CA VAL A 202 24.23 23.34 -33.28
C VAL A 202 23.91 22.71 -31.94
N ALA A 203 22.63 22.67 -31.56
CA ALA A 203 22.18 22.03 -30.33
C ALA A 203 22.45 20.51 -30.32
N ASN A 204 22.25 19.82 -31.44
CA ASN A 204 22.51 18.38 -31.56
C ASN A 204 23.98 18.04 -31.32
N VAL A 205 24.92 18.82 -31.86
CA VAL A 205 26.36 18.61 -31.62
C VAL A 205 26.70 18.71 -30.13
N ILE A 206 26.09 19.68 -29.42
CA ILE A 206 26.28 19.84 -27.97
C ILE A 206 25.67 18.65 -27.21
N HIS A 207 24.45 18.23 -27.56
CA HIS A 207 23.81 17.05 -26.94
C HIS A 207 24.67 15.79 -27.13
N GLU A 208 25.15 15.51 -28.35
CA GLU A 208 26.01 14.36 -28.62
C GLU A 208 27.35 14.41 -27.84
N ALA A 209 27.93 15.60 -27.69
CA ALA A 209 29.15 15.78 -26.92
C ALA A 209 28.93 15.56 -25.41
N ILE A 210 27.81 16.05 -24.87
CA ILE A 210 27.39 15.80 -23.48
C ILE A 210 27.16 14.30 -23.27
N ASP A 211 26.36 13.66 -24.12
CA ASP A 211 26.06 12.21 -24.04
C ASP A 211 27.33 11.37 -24.02
N LYS A 212 28.29 11.70 -24.89
CA LYS A 212 29.58 11.01 -24.96
C LYS A 212 30.41 11.25 -23.69
N ARG A 213 30.56 12.50 -23.26
CA ARG A 213 31.40 12.85 -22.11
C ARG A 213 30.86 12.27 -20.80
N VAL A 214 29.55 12.33 -20.57
CA VAL A 214 28.93 11.75 -19.38
C VAL A 214 29.18 10.23 -19.32
N LYS A 215 29.03 9.52 -20.45
CA LYS A 215 29.30 8.07 -20.51
C LYS A 215 30.75 7.72 -20.19
N GLU A 216 31.71 8.41 -20.80
CA GLU A 216 33.14 8.19 -20.56
C GLU A 216 33.51 8.38 -19.08
N VAL A 217 33.06 9.48 -18.48
CA VAL A 217 33.38 9.77 -17.06
C VAL A 217 32.66 8.81 -16.12
N CYS A 218 31.45 8.35 -16.45
CA CYS A 218 30.75 7.33 -15.67
C CYS A 218 31.38 5.94 -15.76
N GLU A 219 32.07 5.60 -16.85
CA GLU A 219 32.78 4.33 -17.00
C GLU A 219 34.10 4.29 -16.20
N GLU A 220 34.74 5.44 -16.01
CA GLU A 220 35.97 5.61 -15.23
C GLU A 220 35.71 5.89 -13.73
N ASP A 221 34.44 5.89 -13.31
CA ASP A 221 34.03 6.31 -11.97
C ASP A 221 34.43 5.29 -10.89
N THR A 222 35.19 5.75 -9.91
CA THR A 222 35.60 4.98 -8.72
C THR A 222 34.71 5.23 -7.50
N GLY A 223 33.71 6.11 -7.58
CA GLY A 223 32.77 6.42 -6.50
C GLY A 223 33.25 7.50 -5.51
N GLU A 224 34.50 7.94 -5.60
CA GLU A 224 35.09 8.95 -4.68
C GLU A 224 34.84 10.40 -5.11
N THR A 225 34.66 10.65 -6.41
CA THR A 225 34.53 12.00 -6.98
C THR A 225 33.18 12.23 -7.63
N SER A 226 32.66 13.46 -7.53
CA SER A 226 31.40 13.84 -8.19
C SER A 226 31.58 13.93 -9.71
N VAL A 227 30.92 13.03 -10.43
CA VAL A 227 30.88 13.01 -11.90
C VAL A 227 30.13 14.23 -12.41
N LEU A 228 29.10 14.67 -11.71
CA LEU A 228 28.35 15.88 -12.07
C LEU A 228 29.26 17.13 -12.09
N GLN A 229 30.12 17.29 -11.08
CA GLN A 229 31.05 18.41 -11.03
C GLN A 229 32.11 18.35 -12.14
N ILE A 230 32.64 17.16 -12.44
CA ILE A 230 33.61 16.95 -13.53
C ILE A 230 33.00 17.31 -14.90
N VAL A 231 31.74 16.94 -15.13
CA VAL A 231 31.07 17.27 -16.40
C VAL A 231 30.70 18.76 -16.46
N LYS A 232 30.26 19.38 -15.35
CA LYS A 232 29.94 20.81 -15.30
C LYS A 232 31.17 21.71 -15.48
N SER A 233 32.33 21.34 -14.92
CA SER A 233 33.58 22.07 -15.15
C SER A 233 33.99 21.98 -16.62
N TRP A 234 33.99 20.77 -17.20
CA TRP A 234 34.26 20.57 -18.63
C TRP A 234 33.30 21.37 -19.53
N PHE A 235 32.00 21.37 -19.22
CA PHE A 235 31.00 22.13 -19.98
C PHE A 235 31.32 23.64 -19.95
N THR A 236 31.68 24.16 -18.78
CA THR A 236 32.02 25.58 -18.60
C THR A 236 33.34 25.96 -19.29
N GLU A 237 34.34 25.08 -19.25
CA GLU A 237 35.68 25.35 -19.80
C GLU A 237 35.78 25.12 -21.31
N SER A 238 35.04 24.15 -21.86
CA SER A 238 35.16 23.73 -23.27
C SER A 238 33.94 24.08 -24.11
N VAL A 239 32.73 23.86 -23.60
CA VAL A 239 31.49 24.00 -24.40
C VAL A 239 30.96 25.44 -24.38
N VAL A 240 30.97 26.12 -23.23
CA VAL A 240 30.51 27.52 -23.12
C VAL A 240 31.31 28.48 -24.03
N PRO A 241 32.65 28.41 -24.14
CA PRO A 241 33.39 29.21 -25.11
C PRO A 241 33.01 28.92 -26.56
N TRP A 242 32.71 27.65 -26.90
CA TRP A 242 32.22 27.29 -28.23
C TRP A 242 30.79 27.81 -28.48
N MET A 243 29.92 27.76 -27.47
CA MET A 243 28.59 28.36 -27.51
C MET A 243 28.65 29.88 -27.70
N ALA A 244 29.63 30.57 -27.12
CA ALA A 244 29.84 31.99 -27.35
C ALA A 244 30.11 32.30 -28.83
N MET A 245 30.82 31.42 -29.55
CA MET A 245 31.07 31.61 -30.98
C MET A 245 29.83 31.35 -31.85
N THR A 246 28.93 30.44 -31.43
CA THR A 246 27.76 30.04 -32.22
C THR A 246 26.49 30.82 -31.89
N TYR A 247 26.21 31.08 -30.61
CA TYR A 247 25.03 31.79 -30.13
C TYR A 247 25.30 33.26 -29.80
N GLY A 248 26.56 33.68 -29.69
CA GLY A 248 26.94 35.03 -29.26
C GLY A 248 26.70 36.14 -30.28
N ARG A 249 26.41 35.83 -31.55
CA ARG A 249 26.01 36.80 -32.60
C ARG A 249 26.94 38.03 -32.70
N GLY A 250 28.24 37.81 -32.52
CA GLY A 250 29.25 38.88 -32.57
C GLY A 250 29.26 39.85 -31.39
N LEU A 251 28.56 39.56 -30.28
CA LEU A 251 28.62 40.33 -29.05
C LEU A 251 30.01 40.21 -28.41
N THR A 252 30.67 41.35 -28.19
CA THR A 252 32.00 41.43 -27.54
C THR A 252 31.93 41.75 -26.06
N ASP A 253 30.78 42.22 -25.58
CA ASP A 253 30.55 42.54 -24.17
C ASP A 253 30.19 41.27 -23.38
N ALA A 254 31.00 40.95 -22.37
CA ALA A 254 30.89 39.75 -21.56
C ALA A 254 29.53 39.64 -20.84
N ASP A 255 28.99 40.75 -20.34
CA ASP A 255 27.73 40.76 -19.59
C ASP A 255 26.52 40.52 -20.50
N LEU A 256 26.55 41.08 -21.71
CA LEU A 256 25.51 40.88 -22.72
C LEU A 256 25.59 39.45 -23.30
N LEU A 257 26.79 38.93 -23.50
CA LEU A 257 27.01 37.57 -23.97
C LEU A 257 26.50 36.55 -22.94
N GLN A 258 26.81 36.73 -21.65
CA GLN A 258 26.32 35.84 -20.60
C GLN A 258 24.79 35.81 -20.55
N LYS A 259 24.14 36.99 -20.65
CA LYS A 259 22.67 37.09 -20.70
C LYS A 259 22.08 36.43 -21.94
N ALA A 260 22.75 36.53 -23.09
CA ALA A 260 22.31 35.89 -24.34
C ALA A 260 22.44 34.36 -24.29
N LEU A 261 23.49 33.84 -23.64
CA LEU A 261 23.76 32.40 -23.53
C LEU A 261 22.95 31.71 -22.42
N ALA A 262 22.53 32.43 -21.39
CA ALA A 262 21.87 31.85 -20.21
C ALA A 262 20.67 30.91 -20.54
N PRO A 263 19.76 31.25 -21.47
CA PRO A 263 18.66 30.34 -21.82
C PRO A 263 19.12 29.03 -22.46
N ALA A 264 20.16 29.06 -23.29
CA ALA A 264 20.71 27.87 -23.93
C ALA A 264 21.54 27.03 -22.94
N ALA A 265 22.38 27.69 -22.14
CA ALA A 265 23.17 27.04 -21.10
C ALA A 265 22.28 26.31 -20.08
N GLY A 266 21.15 26.90 -19.69
CA GLY A 266 20.18 26.24 -18.80
C GLY A 266 19.54 24.99 -19.42
N LYS A 267 19.28 24.97 -20.74
CA LYS A 267 18.77 23.78 -21.44
C LYS A 267 19.79 22.65 -21.48
N PHE A 268 21.06 22.97 -21.71
CA PHE A 268 22.13 21.97 -21.74
C PHE A 268 22.52 21.48 -20.34
N ASP A 269 22.47 22.34 -19.31
CA ASP A 269 22.62 21.93 -17.91
C ASP A 269 21.51 20.95 -17.48
N TYR A 270 20.27 21.21 -17.88
CA TYR A 270 19.17 20.25 -17.71
C TYR A 270 19.46 18.93 -18.44
N HIS A 271 20.00 18.98 -19.66
CA HIS A 271 20.35 17.77 -20.42
C HIS A 271 21.47 16.96 -19.76
N ILE A 272 22.52 17.60 -19.23
CA ILE A 272 23.57 16.95 -18.43
C ILE A 272 22.94 16.20 -17.26
N CYS A 273 22.09 16.87 -16.49
CA CYS A 273 21.42 16.27 -15.33
C CYS A 273 20.51 15.10 -15.76
N LYS A 274 19.79 15.23 -16.88
CA LYS A 274 18.93 14.19 -17.41
C LYS A 274 19.71 12.93 -17.79
N VAL A 275 20.79 13.06 -18.56
CA VAL A 275 21.59 11.92 -19.05
C VAL A 275 22.28 11.21 -17.88
N LEU A 276 22.87 11.97 -16.94
CA LEU A 276 23.49 11.40 -15.75
C LEU A 276 22.45 10.68 -14.87
N CYS A 277 21.26 11.28 -14.68
CA CYS A 277 20.16 10.65 -13.94
C CYS A 277 19.73 9.32 -14.57
N GLU A 278 19.60 9.25 -15.91
CA GLU A 278 19.24 8.02 -16.62
C GLU A 278 20.29 6.91 -16.43
N ILE A 279 21.58 7.25 -16.54
CA ILE A 279 22.69 6.29 -16.34
C ILE A 279 22.73 5.80 -14.89
N ARG A 280 22.70 6.72 -13.90
CA ARG A 280 22.70 6.35 -12.48
C ARG A 280 21.46 5.57 -12.07
N THR A 281 20.30 5.88 -12.65
CA THR A 281 19.07 5.09 -12.46
C THR A 281 19.24 3.67 -12.99
N SER A 282 19.97 3.45 -14.08
CA SER A 282 20.24 2.09 -14.59
C SER A 282 21.19 1.29 -13.71
N GLN A 283 22.11 1.97 -13.02
CA GLN A 283 23.13 1.41 -12.12
C GLN A 283 22.67 1.35 -10.65
N ILE A 284 21.46 1.84 -10.33
CA ILE A 284 21.01 2.09 -8.95
C ILE A 284 21.10 0.86 -8.04
N PHE A 285 20.90 -0.35 -8.58
CA PHE A 285 20.98 -1.56 -7.77
C PHE A 285 22.40 -1.78 -7.26
N ASP A 286 23.41 -1.64 -8.13
CA ASP A 286 24.82 -1.82 -7.76
C ASP A 286 25.29 -0.68 -6.86
N ILE A 287 24.84 0.56 -7.11
CA ILE A 287 25.05 1.71 -6.21
C ILE A 287 24.53 1.40 -4.80
N ILE A 288 23.37 0.75 -4.65
CA ILE A 288 22.84 0.38 -3.33
C ILE A 288 23.65 -0.76 -2.68
N VAL A 289 24.12 -1.73 -3.46
CA VAL A 289 24.98 -2.82 -2.96
C VAL A 289 26.29 -2.29 -2.40
N ASP A 290 26.91 -1.33 -3.11
CA ASP A 290 28.23 -0.76 -2.76
C ASP A 290 28.17 0.37 -1.71
N TYR A 291 27.00 0.64 -1.13
CA TYR A 291 26.86 1.61 -0.03
C TYR A 291 27.55 1.07 1.23
N PRO A 292 28.42 1.85 1.93
CA PRO A 292 28.49 3.32 1.96
C PRO A 292 29.47 3.99 0.98
N ASP A 293 30.32 3.25 0.27
CA ASP A 293 31.36 3.82 -0.59
C ASP A 293 30.76 4.57 -1.79
N SER A 294 29.59 4.14 -2.27
CA SER A 294 28.83 4.75 -3.36
C SER A 294 28.08 6.06 -3.02
N ARG A 295 28.30 6.64 -1.83
CA ARG A 295 27.54 7.81 -1.33
C ARG A 295 27.61 9.04 -2.25
N VAL A 296 28.75 9.29 -2.90
CA VAL A 296 28.92 10.45 -3.79
C VAL A 296 28.04 10.32 -5.03
N ALA A 297 27.94 9.12 -5.60
CA ALA A 297 27.05 8.84 -6.74
C ALA A 297 25.57 9.06 -6.40
N LEU A 298 25.16 8.79 -5.15
CA LEU A 298 23.81 9.10 -4.66
C LEU A 298 23.57 10.60 -4.55
N MET A 299 24.55 11.39 -4.10
CA MET A 299 24.44 12.84 -4.03
C MET A 299 24.33 13.47 -5.43
N ASP A 300 25.10 12.97 -6.40
CA ASP A 300 24.97 13.38 -7.80
C ASP A 300 23.57 13.07 -8.36
N LEU A 301 23.06 11.86 -8.09
CA LEU A 301 21.72 11.46 -8.51
C LEU A 301 20.65 12.34 -7.87
N LYS A 302 20.79 12.71 -6.59
CA LYS A 302 19.88 13.63 -5.89
C LYS A 302 19.82 14.98 -6.59
N GLU A 303 20.96 15.63 -6.82
CA GLU A 303 21.00 16.94 -7.50
C GLU A 303 20.43 16.84 -8.92
N CYS A 304 20.71 15.74 -9.63
CA CYS A 304 20.18 15.55 -10.98
C CYS A 304 18.66 15.35 -10.99
N MET A 305 18.09 14.63 -10.02
CA MET A 305 16.65 14.37 -9.94
C MET A 305 15.84 15.62 -9.58
N GLU A 306 16.40 16.55 -8.80
CA GLU A 306 15.76 17.84 -8.51
C GLU A 306 15.58 18.70 -9.77
N ARG A 307 16.48 18.54 -10.76
CA ARG A 307 16.44 19.29 -12.03
C ARG A 307 15.75 18.53 -13.17
N ALA A 308 15.98 17.22 -13.27
CA ALA A 308 15.43 16.34 -14.29
C ALA A 308 14.45 15.36 -13.64
N ASP A 309 13.14 15.57 -13.84
CA ASP A 309 12.03 14.78 -13.30
C ASP A 309 12.16 13.26 -13.57
N GLY A 310 12.96 12.58 -12.75
CA GLY A 310 13.40 11.19 -12.93
C GLY A 310 12.85 10.22 -11.89
N ARG A 311 12.12 10.72 -10.89
CA ARG A 311 11.61 9.95 -9.74
C ARG A 311 10.80 8.72 -10.17
N GLY A 312 9.90 8.88 -11.14
CA GLY A 312 9.07 7.78 -11.66
C GLY A 312 9.86 6.73 -12.47
N ASN A 313 10.97 7.12 -13.12
CA ASN A 313 11.84 6.17 -13.83
C ASN A 313 12.68 5.34 -12.85
N LEU A 314 13.16 5.97 -11.78
CA LEU A 314 13.90 5.32 -10.70
C LEU A 314 13.08 4.19 -10.06
N VAL A 315 11.83 4.48 -9.65
CA VAL A 315 10.94 3.49 -9.04
C VAL A 315 10.71 2.29 -9.96
N ARG A 316 10.40 2.53 -11.24
CA ARG A 316 10.17 1.46 -12.23
C ARG A 316 11.42 0.59 -12.45
N THR A 317 12.58 1.22 -12.58
CA THR A 317 13.84 0.52 -12.84
C THR A 317 14.29 -0.28 -11.61
N LEU A 318 14.26 0.32 -10.41
CA LEU A 318 14.66 -0.34 -9.18
C LEU A 318 13.72 -1.51 -8.83
N ARG A 319 12.39 -1.36 -8.99
CA ARG A 319 11.44 -2.49 -8.82
C ARG A 319 11.76 -3.64 -9.79
N LYS A 320 12.07 -3.33 -11.05
CA LYS A 320 12.43 -4.34 -12.06
C LYS A 320 13.74 -5.06 -11.69
N LEU A 321 14.74 -4.33 -11.20
CA LEU A 321 16.02 -4.91 -10.78
C LEU A 321 15.87 -5.76 -9.51
N ASN A 322 15.11 -5.29 -8.52
CA ASN A 322 14.82 -6.04 -7.30
C ASN A 322 14.12 -7.38 -7.61
N ASN A 323 13.09 -7.38 -8.47
CA ASN A 323 12.41 -8.60 -8.89
C ASN A 323 13.33 -9.58 -9.64
N LYS A 324 14.33 -9.06 -10.38
CA LYS A 324 15.23 -9.90 -11.20
C LYS A 324 16.41 -10.45 -10.39
N ARG A 325 16.99 -9.66 -9.49
CA ARG A 325 18.28 -9.95 -8.83
C ARG A 325 18.18 -10.26 -7.33
N LEU A 326 17.10 -9.87 -6.66
CA LEU A 326 16.98 -9.97 -5.20
C LEU A 326 15.80 -10.86 -4.77
N LEU A 327 14.62 -10.65 -5.35
CA LEU A 327 13.36 -11.29 -4.92
C LEU A 327 13.16 -12.64 -5.63
N HIS A 328 14.11 -13.55 -5.47
CA HIS A 328 14.04 -14.91 -6.01
C HIS A 328 14.38 -15.96 -4.94
N PRO A 329 13.85 -17.21 -5.06
CA PRO A 329 14.01 -18.24 -4.03
C PRO A 329 15.47 -18.60 -3.70
N GLY A 330 16.41 -18.40 -4.62
CA GLY A 330 17.84 -18.70 -4.40
C GLY A 330 18.60 -17.66 -3.56
N ALA A 331 18.00 -16.54 -3.17
CA ALA A 331 18.64 -15.54 -2.31
C ALA A 331 18.36 -15.86 -0.83
N ASP A 332 19.37 -15.76 0.02
CA ASP A 332 19.22 -15.92 1.47
C ASP A 332 18.37 -14.76 2.03
N THR A 333 17.51 -15.06 3.00
CA THR A 333 16.71 -14.07 3.72
C THR A 333 17.59 -13.02 4.39
N LYS A 334 18.78 -13.40 4.87
CA LYS A 334 19.75 -12.47 5.44
C LYS A 334 20.23 -11.44 4.42
N ASP A 335 20.58 -11.87 3.21
CA ASP A 335 21.07 -10.99 2.14
C ASP A 335 19.98 -10.02 1.67
N ILE A 336 18.73 -10.50 1.58
CA ILE A 336 17.58 -9.67 1.23
C ILE A 336 17.36 -8.58 2.28
N LEU A 337 17.46 -8.91 3.57
CA LEU A 337 17.33 -7.95 4.65
C LEU A 337 18.47 -6.93 4.64
N THR A 338 19.73 -7.36 4.48
CA THR A 338 20.89 -6.46 4.36
C THR A 338 20.71 -5.49 3.20
N GLN A 339 20.34 -5.99 2.01
CA GLN A 339 20.10 -5.15 0.84
C GLN A 339 18.90 -4.21 1.04
N TYR A 340 17.86 -4.65 1.77
CA TYR A 340 16.72 -3.80 2.09
C TYR A 340 17.11 -2.67 3.05
N VAL A 341 17.96 -2.93 4.04
CA VAL A 341 18.53 -1.90 4.92
C VAL A 341 19.34 -0.88 4.11
N SER A 342 20.24 -1.33 3.23
CA SER A 342 20.98 -0.43 2.33
C SER A 342 20.04 0.36 1.42
N THR A 343 18.97 -0.27 0.91
CA THR A 343 17.94 0.42 0.11
C THR A 343 17.25 1.53 0.91
N ILE A 344 16.90 1.27 2.17
CA ILE A 344 16.31 2.28 3.07
C ILE A 344 17.29 3.46 3.24
N ARG A 345 18.56 3.18 3.55
CA ARG A 345 19.60 4.20 3.75
C ARG A 345 19.81 5.06 2.49
N CYS A 346 19.99 4.42 1.33
CA CYS A 346 20.21 5.12 0.07
C CYS A 346 19.00 5.97 -0.35
N LEU A 347 17.77 5.43 -0.25
CA LEU A 347 16.57 6.16 -0.64
C LEU A 347 16.25 7.32 0.31
N ARG A 348 16.63 7.26 1.59
CA ARG A 348 16.52 8.40 2.53
C ARG A 348 17.47 9.55 2.17
N ILE A 349 18.65 9.25 1.63
CA ILE A 349 19.56 10.29 1.15
C ILE A 349 18.96 11.01 -0.08
N LEU A 350 18.40 10.23 -1.01
CA LEU A 350 17.79 10.73 -2.24
C LEU A 350 16.48 11.49 -1.98
N ASP A 351 15.64 10.99 -1.08
CA ASP A 351 14.30 11.49 -0.79
C ASP A 351 14.03 11.44 0.72
N PRO A 352 14.41 12.49 1.47
CA PRO A 352 14.24 12.55 2.93
C PRO A 352 12.81 12.29 3.42
N PRO A 353 11.73 12.73 2.73
CA PRO A 353 10.36 12.38 3.11
C PRO A 353 10.08 10.88 3.05
N GLY A 354 10.75 10.12 2.18
CA GLY A 354 10.60 8.67 2.06
C GLY A 354 9.48 8.20 1.10
N VAL A 355 8.98 9.07 0.23
CA VAL A 355 7.97 8.74 -0.80
C VAL A 355 8.53 7.68 -1.78
N LEU A 356 9.78 7.82 -2.20
CA LEU A 356 10.44 6.84 -3.07
C LEU A 356 10.58 5.48 -2.39
N LEU A 357 10.94 5.48 -1.10
CA LEU A 357 11.05 4.27 -0.31
C LEU A 357 9.70 3.57 -0.19
N PHE A 358 8.62 4.31 0.09
CA PHE A 358 7.27 3.75 0.17
C PHE A 358 6.90 3.00 -1.12
N LYS A 359 7.14 3.60 -2.28
CA LYS A 359 6.86 2.97 -3.58
C LYS A 359 7.74 1.76 -3.86
N VAL A 360 9.02 1.76 -3.50
CA VAL A 360 9.94 0.65 -3.81
C VAL A 360 9.85 -0.49 -2.79
N ALA A 361 9.47 -0.19 -1.54
CA ALA A 361 9.50 -1.15 -0.44
C ALA A 361 8.43 -2.24 -0.54
N ASP A 362 7.22 -1.94 -1.05
CA ASP A 362 6.08 -2.87 -1.00
C ASP A 362 6.38 -4.29 -1.59
N PRO A 363 6.98 -4.44 -2.79
CA PRO A 363 7.36 -5.76 -3.30
C PRO A 363 8.36 -6.51 -2.40
N ILE A 364 9.31 -5.81 -1.79
CA ILE A 364 10.30 -6.40 -0.88
C ILE A 364 9.60 -6.86 0.40
N ARG A 365 8.75 -6.00 0.98
CA ARG A 365 7.99 -6.31 2.21
C ARG A 365 7.07 -7.51 2.01
N ARG A 366 6.34 -7.56 0.89
CA ARG A 366 5.47 -8.69 0.56
C ARG A 366 6.25 -10.00 0.47
N TYR A 367 7.39 -9.97 -0.23
CA TYR A 367 8.25 -11.15 -0.36
C TYR A 367 8.82 -11.62 0.98
N LEU A 368 9.23 -10.69 1.85
CA LEU A 368 9.71 -11.00 3.20
C LEU A 368 8.60 -11.58 4.09
N ARG A 369 7.34 -11.10 3.98
CA ARG A 369 6.21 -11.68 4.73
C ARG A 369 5.90 -13.14 4.37
N GLU A 370 6.10 -13.50 3.10
CA GLU A 370 5.84 -14.86 2.61
C GLU A 370 6.87 -15.88 3.13
N ARG A 371 8.05 -15.42 3.57
CA ARG A 371 9.10 -16.27 4.13
C ARG A 371 8.92 -16.50 5.63
N PRO A 372 8.91 -17.77 6.10
CA PRO A 372 8.63 -18.10 7.51
C PRO A 372 9.79 -17.73 8.47
N ASP A 373 11.02 -17.64 7.96
CA ASP A 373 12.26 -17.40 8.70
C ASP A 373 12.60 -15.91 8.85
N THR A 374 11.85 -15.01 8.20
CA THR A 374 12.11 -13.57 8.19
C THR A 374 12.15 -12.95 9.58
N ILE A 375 11.15 -13.23 10.43
CA ILE A 375 11.08 -12.66 11.79
C ILE A 375 12.31 -13.07 12.60
N ARG A 376 12.68 -14.36 12.53
CA ARG A 376 13.86 -14.89 13.21
C ARG A 376 15.16 -14.23 12.70
N CYS A 377 15.29 -14.01 11.40
CA CYS A 377 16.45 -13.32 10.82
C CYS A 377 16.53 -11.85 11.26
N ILE A 378 15.40 -11.13 11.31
CA ILE A 378 15.34 -9.73 11.79
C ILE A 378 15.76 -9.68 13.27
N VAL A 379 15.19 -10.53 14.11
CA VAL A 379 15.51 -10.59 15.55
C VAL A 379 16.98 -11.00 15.76
N SER A 380 17.50 -11.93 14.96
CA SER A 380 18.91 -12.34 15.02
C SER A 380 19.85 -11.20 14.65
N ASN A 381 19.51 -10.38 13.66
CA ASN A 381 20.31 -9.19 13.31
C ASN A 381 20.21 -8.09 14.39
N LEU A 382 19.10 -8.01 15.12
CA LEU A 382 18.95 -7.07 16.24
C LEU A 382 19.76 -7.48 17.48
N VAL A 383 19.85 -8.77 17.79
CA VAL A 383 20.48 -9.28 19.03
C VAL A 383 21.91 -9.81 18.79
N GLY A 384 22.33 -10.00 17.54
CA GLY A 384 23.65 -10.53 17.17
C GLY A 384 24.83 -9.62 17.54
N ASP A 385 26.02 -10.23 17.69
CA ASP A 385 27.27 -9.51 17.98
C ASP A 385 27.67 -8.67 16.75
N GLY A 386 27.71 -7.34 16.90
CA GLY A 386 28.05 -6.39 15.81
C GLY A 386 26.85 -5.77 15.10
N SER A 387 25.75 -5.53 15.81
CA SER A 387 24.57 -4.86 15.24
C SER A 387 24.83 -3.38 14.92
N ASP A 388 25.34 -3.10 13.71
CA ASP A 388 25.40 -1.74 13.12
C ASP A 388 24.04 -1.02 13.12
N LEU A 389 22.93 -1.79 13.25
CA LEU A 389 21.56 -1.26 13.34
C LEU A 389 21.25 -0.60 14.68
N LEU A 390 22.00 -0.91 15.74
CA LEU A 390 21.80 -0.36 17.08
C LEU A 390 22.80 0.74 17.45
N GLU A 391 23.87 0.91 16.66
CA GLU A 391 24.97 1.85 16.97
C GLU A 391 24.81 3.24 16.33
N GLU A 392 23.92 3.42 15.35
CA GLU A 392 23.75 4.71 14.66
C GLU A 392 22.89 5.71 15.47
N ASN A 393 23.40 6.96 15.57
CA ASN A 393 22.85 8.16 16.24
C ASN A 393 21.47 8.64 15.75
N GLU A 394 20.58 7.77 15.26
CA GLU A 394 19.18 8.11 15.03
C GLU A 394 18.47 8.25 16.40
N GLN A 395 17.69 9.32 16.61
CA GLN A 395 16.93 9.51 17.85
C GLN A 395 16.06 8.27 18.08
N VAL A 396 16.38 7.49 19.13
CA VAL A 396 15.62 6.28 19.48
C VAL A 396 14.24 6.70 19.95
N LEU A 397 13.29 6.76 19.02
CA LEU A 397 11.88 7.01 19.29
C LEU A 397 11.18 5.69 19.61
N PRO A 398 10.31 5.64 20.63
CA PRO A 398 9.47 4.48 20.88
C PRO A 398 8.64 4.13 19.64
N ILE A 399 8.54 2.85 19.27
CA ILE A 399 7.71 2.38 18.14
C ILE A 399 6.22 2.75 18.36
N GLN A 400 5.82 2.96 19.62
CA GLN A 400 4.50 3.49 19.99
C GLN A 400 4.31 4.95 19.58
N ALA A 401 5.36 5.78 19.60
CA ALA A 401 5.30 7.20 19.21
C ALA A 401 5.22 7.40 17.69
N LEU A 402 5.54 6.38 16.88
CA LEU A 402 5.44 6.42 15.42
C LEU A 402 4.03 6.04 14.89
N ASN A 403 3.17 5.47 15.74
CA ASN A 403 1.79 5.12 15.41
C ASN A 403 0.76 6.18 15.85
N GLU A 404 1.21 7.24 16.54
CA GLU A 404 0.39 8.42 16.82
C GLU A 404 0.44 9.35 15.59
N PRO A 405 -0.68 9.64 14.92
CA PRO A 405 -0.72 10.66 13.87
C PRO A 405 -0.70 12.05 14.54
N TYR A 406 0.42 12.39 15.16
CA TYR A 406 0.67 13.74 15.64
C TYR A 406 1.29 14.56 14.52
N GLU A 407 0.45 14.98 13.56
CA GLU A 407 0.76 16.20 12.81
C GLU A 407 0.52 17.36 13.77
N ASP A 408 1.55 17.72 14.54
CA ASP A 408 1.57 19.01 15.22
C ASP A 408 1.66 20.08 14.12
N TYR A 409 0.52 20.53 13.60
CA TYR A 409 0.47 21.65 12.65
C TYR A 409 0.99 22.96 13.25
N SER A 410 1.34 22.96 14.55
CA SER A 410 2.01 24.04 15.25
C SER A 410 3.54 23.91 15.20
N ASP A 411 4.09 22.80 14.68
CA ASP A 411 5.53 22.59 14.49
C ASP A 411 6.06 23.52 13.38
N PRO A 412 6.99 24.45 13.69
CA PRO A 412 7.61 25.32 12.68
C PRO A 412 8.39 24.58 11.58
N GLN A 413 8.67 23.28 11.75
CA GLN A 413 9.37 22.43 10.79
C GLN A 413 8.44 21.52 9.97
N TRP A 414 7.12 21.62 10.13
CA TRP A 414 6.17 20.85 9.33
C TRP A 414 6.12 21.35 7.88
N ASP A 415 6.28 20.43 6.92
CA ASP A 415 6.21 20.68 5.48
C ASP A 415 5.12 19.76 4.88
N PRO A 416 4.23 20.25 4.01
CA PRO A 416 3.19 19.43 3.41
C PRO A 416 3.72 18.27 2.58
N GLU A 417 2.91 17.21 2.46
CA GLU A 417 3.22 16.04 1.63
C GLU A 417 3.47 16.44 0.15
N PRO A 418 4.53 15.90 -0.49
CA PRO A 418 4.80 16.13 -1.90
C PRO A 418 3.66 15.66 -2.81
N ASN A 419 3.45 16.33 -3.95
CA ASN A 419 2.38 15.98 -4.91
C ASN A 419 2.47 14.55 -5.48
N ASP A 420 3.63 13.91 -5.42
CA ASP A 420 3.83 12.53 -5.87
C ASP A 420 3.61 11.48 -4.77
N ALA A 421 3.27 11.89 -3.55
CA ALA A 421 2.87 11.01 -2.47
C ALA A 421 1.57 10.27 -2.83
N GLU A 422 1.53 8.96 -2.56
CA GLU A 422 0.29 8.18 -2.70
C GLU A 422 -0.69 8.53 -1.56
N PRO A 423 -2.02 8.36 -1.73
CA PRO A 423 -3.01 8.75 -0.71
C PRO A 423 -2.80 8.10 0.68
N ASP A 424 -2.14 6.94 0.71
CA ASP A 424 -1.80 6.18 1.91
C ASP A 424 -0.43 6.55 2.50
N PHE A 425 0.36 7.35 1.79
CA PHE A 425 1.61 7.89 2.31
C PHE A 425 1.29 8.93 3.39
N ARG A 426 1.99 8.83 4.51
CA ARG A 426 1.99 9.83 5.58
C ARG A 426 3.43 10.17 5.86
N THR A 427 3.73 11.47 6.01
CA THR A 427 5.04 11.94 6.47
C THR A 427 5.23 11.57 7.93
N SER A 428 5.48 10.29 8.24
CA SER A 428 6.00 9.92 9.54
C SER A 428 7.36 10.58 9.70
N LYS A 429 7.65 11.21 10.85
CA LYS A 429 9.04 11.54 11.22
C LYS A 429 9.91 10.34 10.86
N PRO A 430 11.08 10.53 10.22
CA PRO A 430 11.85 9.45 9.61
C PRO A 430 12.00 8.31 10.61
N GLY A 431 11.15 7.29 10.43
CA GLY A 431 11.01 6.22 11.41
C GLY A 431 12.27 5.40 11.32
N ASP A 432 12.92 5.14 12.44
CA ASP A 432 14.14 4.33 12.51
C ASP A 432 14.05 3.06 11.64
N ILE A 433 15.17 2.63 11.05
CA ILE A 433 15.25 1.43 10.20
C ILE A 433 14.57 0.23 10.88
N VAL A 434 14.73 0.06 12.18
CA VAL A 434 14.10 -1.01 12.96
C VAL A 434 12.59 -0.90 12.95
N SER A 435 12.03 0.30 13.08
CA SER A 435 10.58 0.51 13.01
C SER A 435 10.04 0.19 11.61
N THR A 436 10.81 0.56 10.56
CA THR A 436 10.49 0.21 9.18
C THR A 436 10.47 -1.31 8.96
N LEU A 437 11.38 -2.07 9.59
CA LEU A 437 11.40 -3.53 9.53
C LEU A 437 10.28 -4.18 10.35
N VAL A 438 9.94 -3.64 11.53
CA VAL A 438 8.84 -4.15 12.36
C VAL A 438 7.49 -3.89 11.69
N SER A 439 7.33 -2.77 11.00
CA SER A 439 6.11 -2.42 10.23
C SER A 439 5.82 -3.36 9.05
N ILE A 440 6.70 -4.31 8.74
CA ILE A 440 6.42 -5.36 7.76
C ILE A 440 5.23 -6.22 8.22
N TYR A 441 5.01 -6.37 9.54
CA TYR A 441 3.93 -7.17 10.11
C TYR A 441 2.97 -6.30 10.95
N ASP A 442 1.69 -6.66 10.93
CA ASP A 442 0.63 -5.92 11.63
C ASP A 442 0.65 -6.15 13.15
N SER A 443 1.12 -7.31 13.60
CA SER A 443 1.23 -7.66 15.02
C SER A 443 2.68 -7.64 15.51
N ARG A 444 2.90 -6.87 16.58
CA ARG A 444 4.17 -6.81 17.31
C ARG A 444 4.39 -8.05 18.19
N ASP A 445 3.34 -8.81 18.49
CA ASP A 445 3.40 -9.94 19.42
C ASP A 445 4.24 -11.09 18.86
N LEU A 446 4.27 -11.26 17.53
CA LEU A 446 5.11 -12.26 16.88
C LEU A 446 6.60 -11.97 17.07
N PHE A 447 7.00 -10.70 16.92
CA PHE A 447 8.38 -10.27 17.19
C PHE A 447 8.75 -10.45 18.65
N VAL A 448 7.87 -10.08 19.57
CA VAL A 448 8.11 -10.20 21.01
C VAL A 448 8.24 -11.67 21.43
N LYS A 449 7.39 -12.57 20.91
CA LYS A 449 7.49 -14.01 21.18
C LYS A 449 8.78 -14.63 20.64
N GLU A 450 9.17 -14.28 19.41
CA GLU A 450 10.41 -14.78 18.82
C GLU A 450 11.64 -14.24 19.54
N LEU A 451 11.61 -12.96 19.94
CA LEU A 451 12.63 -12.33 20.76
C LEU A 451 12.77 -13.03 22.12
N GLN A 452 11.65 -13.36 22.78
CA GLN A 452 11.65 -14.11 24.05
C GLN A 452 12.24 -15.51 23.86
N SER A 453 11.87 -16.21 22.79
CA SER A 453 12.42 -17.52 22.43
C SER A 453 13.93 -17.47 22.22
N MET A 454 14.40 -16.52 21.39
CA MET A 454 15.82 -16.35 21.07
C MET A 454 16.64 -15.90 22.27
N LEU A 455 16.14 -14.94 23.06
CA LEU A 455 16.79 -14.52 24.29
C LEU A 455 16.90 -15.68 25.28
N GLY A 456 15.85 -16.47 25.45
CA GLY A 456 15.87 -17.67 26.30
C GLY A 456 16.93 -18.69 25.86
N GLN A 457 17.03 -18.95 24.56
CA GLN A 457 18.06 -19.83 24.02
C GLN A 457 19.47 -19.29 24.27
N ARG A 458 19.71 -17.99 24.05
CA ARG A 458 21.01 -17.36 24.29
C ARG A 458 21.39 -17.38 25.76
N LEU A 459 20.48 -17.01 26.66
CA LEU A 459 20.74 -16.98 28.11
C LEU A 459 21.10 -18.35 28.67
N LEU A 460 20.50 -19.43 28.14
CA LEU A 460 20.85 -20.81 28.52
C LEU A 460 22.17 -21.28 27.91
N ALA A 461 22.61 -20.70 26.79
CA ALA A 461 23.84 -21.06 26.10
C ALA A 461 25.10 -20.38 26.67
N VAL A 462 24.95 -19.27 27.41
CA VAL A 462 26.08 -18.54 28.01
C VAL A 462 26.74 -19.36 29.12
N LYS A 463 27.97 -19.84 28.88
CA LYS A 463 28.77 -20.61 29.84
C LYS A 463 29.51 -19.75 30.86
N ASP A 464 29.93 -18.55 30.46
CA ASP A 464 30.82 -17.68 31.28
C ASP A 464 30.07 -16.80 32.29
N HIS A 465 28.74 -16.94 32.38
CA HIS A 465 27.86 -16.11 33.23
C HIS A 465 28.02 -14.59 33.02
N ASN A 466 28.47 -14.19 31.83
CA ASN A 466 28.54 -12.81 31.39
C ASN A 466 27.30 -12.49 30.55
N TYR A 467 26.37 -11.74 31.13
CA TYR A 467 25.10 -11.37 30.50
C TYR A 467 25.04 -9.87 30.16
N ASP A 468 26.19 -9.18 30.18
CA ASP A 468 26.24 -7.72 30.03
C ASP A 468 25.79 -7.29 28.61
N ASN A 469 26.13 -8.08 27.59
CA ASN A 469 25.72 -7.83 26.20
C ASN A 469 24.21 -8.01 26.02
N GLU A 470 23.67 -9.13 26.53
CA GLU A 470 22.23 -9.43 26.51
C GLU A 470 21.42 -8.39 27.30
N THR A 471 21.95 -7.90 28.42
CA THR A 471 21.32 -6.84 29.23
C THR A 471 21.26 -5.53 28.44
N ARG A 472 22.38 -5.12 27.82
CA ARG A 472 22.43 -3.94 26.96
C ARG A 472 21.45 -4.04 25.79
N ASN A 473 21.38 -5.20 25.14
CA ASN A 473 20.46 -5.43 24.03
C ASN A 473 19.00 -5.30 24.46
N VAL A 474 18.62 -5.88 25.61
CA VAL A 474 17.25 -5.74 26.14
C VAL A 474 16.93 -4.30 26.51
N GLU A 475 17.86 -3.54 27.09
CA GLU A 475 17.66 -2.11 27.38
C GLU A 475 17.41 -1.28 26.12
N ILE A 476 18.16 -1.51 25.05
CA ILE A 476 17.94 -0.83 23.76
C ILE A 476 16.57 -1.22 23.18
N LEU A 477 16.18 -2.49 23.30
CA LEU A 477 14.89 -2.97 22.83
C LEU A 477 13.72 -2.40 23.66
N LYS A 478 13.89 -2.12 24.95
CA LYS A 478 12.87 -1.45 25.79
C LYS A 478 12.54 -0.06 25.31
N LEU A 479 13.55 0.70 24.88
CA LEU A 479 13.34 2.02 24.31
C LEU A 479 12.46 1.96 23.05
N ARG A 480 12.52 0.86 22.30
CA ARG A 480 11.80 0.67 21.02
C ARG A 480 10.41 0.03 21.22
N PHE A 481 10.32 -1.11 21.88
CA PHE A 481 9.07 -1.89 22.02
C PHE A 481 8.23 -1.51 23.25
N GLY A 482 8.79 -0.71 24.16
CA GLY A 482 8.17 -0.34 25.43
C GLY A 482 8.40 -1.39 26.52
N GLU A 483 8.36 -0.93 27.78
CA GLU A 483 8.70 -1.75 28.95
C GLU A 483 7.72 -2.90 29.18
N ALA A 484 6.42 -2.68 28.93
CA ALA A 484 5.37 -3.70 29.15
C ALA A 484 5.54 -4.95 28.26
N ALA A 485 5.97 -4.78 27.00
CA ALA A 485 6.14 -5.88 26.07
C ALA A 485 7.35 -6.77 26.40
N LEU A 486 8.37 -6.20 27.06
CA LEU A 486 9.62 -6.88 27.40
C LEU A 486 9.70 -7.30 28.87
N GLN A 487 8.61 -7.18 29.63
CA GLN A 487 8.56 -7.59 31.03
C GLN A 487 9.00 -9.05 31.23
N LEU A 488 8.65 -9.97 30.30
CA LEU A 488 9.10 -11.36 30.37
C LEU A 488 10.62 -11.49 30.22
N CYS A 489 11.22 -10.73 29.29
CA CYS A 489 12.68 -10.71 29.09
C CYS A 489 13.42 -10.20 30.33
N ASP A 490 12.86 -9.22 31.04
CA ASP A 490 13.41 -8.71 32.30
C ASP A 490 13.36 -9.74 33.43
N VAL A 491 12.27 -10.48 33.52
CA VAL A 491 12.16 -11.57 34.49
C VAL A 491 13.19 -12.65 34.17
N MET A 492 13.38 -12.99 32.89
CA MET A 492 14.41 -13.96 32.46
C MET A 492 15.83 -13.49 32.83
N LEU A 493 16.19 -12.23 32.57
CA LEU A 493 17.50 -11.68 32.96
C LEU A 493 17.69 -11.66 34.49
N ARG A 494 16.64 -11.30 35.24
CA ARG A 494 16.65 -11.32 36.70
C ARG A 494 16.81 -12.73 37.24
N ASP A 495 16.09 -13.70 36.68
CA ASP A 495 16.17 -15.11 37.07
C ASP A 495 17.60 -15.64 36.92
N VAL A 496 18.25 -15.37 35.80
CA VAL A 496 19.63 -15.83 35.56
C VAL A 496 20.63 -15.12 36.49
N THR A 497 20.43 -13.82 36.72
CA THR A 497 21.27 -13.06 37.67
C THR A 497 21.11 -13.56 39.11
N ASP A 498 19.88 -13.85 39.53
CA ASP A 498 19.58 -14.39 40.86
C ASP A 498 20.03 -15.85 40.97
N SER A 499 19.94 -16.64 39.88
CA SER A 499 20.49 -17.98 39.80
C SER A 499 22.00 -17.96 40.05
N ARG A 500 22.75 -17.04 39.43
CA ARG A 500 24.19 -16.89 39.67
C ARG A 500 24.52 -16.59 41.13
N ARG A 501 23.67 -15.81 41.82
CA ARG A 501 23.85 -15.50 43.25
C ARG A 501 23.58 -16.71 44.12
N ILE A 502 22.53 -17.46 43.82
CA ILE A 502 22.16 -18.68 44.54
C ILE A 502 23.23 -19.74 44.33
N ASP A 503 23.66 -19.97 43.09
CA ASP A 503 24.71 -20.92 42.74
C ASP A 503 26.02 -20.63 43.49
N LYS A 504 26.50 -19.37 43.48
CA LYS A 504 27.69 -18.98 44.27
C LYS A 504 27.55 -19.23 45.77
N HIS A 505 26.36 -19.04 46.33
CA HIS A 505 26.11 -19.29 47.75
C HIS A 505 26.05 -20.80 48.05
N MET A 506 25.47 -21.59 47.15
CA MET A 506 25.35 -23.05 47.28
C MET A 506 26.71 -23.74 47.07
N ALA A 507 27.51 -23.32 46.09
CA ALA A 507 28.86 -23.82 45.83
C ALA A 507 29.82 -23.60 47.02
N GLY A 508 29.54 -22.64 47.90
CA GLY A 508 30.28 -22.45 49.15
C GLY A 508 29.92 -23.43 50.27
N ARG A 509 28.84 -24.22 50.13
CA ARG A 509 28.31 -25.14 51.15
C ARG A 509 28.25 -26.59 50.70
N LEU A 510 27.97 -26.81 49.41
CA LEU A 510 27.95 -28.12 48.78
C LEU A 510 29.28 -28.31 48.05
N ASP A 511 30.04 -29.33 48.45
CA ASP A 511 31.28 -29.74 47.77
C ASP A 511 30.93 -30.65 46.57
N ALA A 512 30.10 -30.14 45.66
CA ALA A 512 29.64 -30.85 44.46
C ALA A 512 29.84 -29.96 43.23
N PRO A 513 30.38 -30.48 42.10
CA PRO A 513 30.62 -29.72 40.87
C PRO A 513 29.33 -29.53 40.05
N LEU A 514 28.25 -29.09 40.69
CA LEU A 514 26.93 -28.89 40.08
C LEU A 514 26.58 -27.40 40.08
N HIS A 515 26.43 -26.83 38.87
CA HIS A 515 26.09 -25.43 38.66
C HIS A 515 24.76 -25.29 37.90
N PRO A 516 23.61 -25.36 38.57
CA PRO A 516 22.32 -25.30 37.90
C PRO A 516 21.87 -23.86 37.61
N THR A 517 21.28 -23.65 36.44
CA THR A 517 20.56 -22.42 36.12
C THR A 517 19.10 -22.53 36.59
N ILE A 518 18.74 -21.76 37.61
CA ILE A 518 17.41 -21.73 38.23
C ILE A 518 16.56 -20.69 37.51
N ILE A 519 15.50 -21.15 36.85
CA ILE A 519 14.60 -20.31 36.06
C ILE A 519 13.15 -20.42 36.54
N SER A 520 12.34 -19.38 36.30
CA SER A 520 10.91 -19.40 36.63
C SER A 520 10.08 -20.09 35.54
N HIS A 521 9.13 -20.94 35.92
CA HIS A 521 8.36 -21.71 34.94
C HIS A 521 7.44 -20.86 34.05
N LEU A 522 6.80 -19.82 34.62
CA LEU A 522 5.74 -19.07 33.94
C LEU A 522 6.26 -17.99 32.97
N PHE A 523 7.53 -17.59 33.10
CA PHE A 523 8.07 -16.43 32.39
C PHE A 523 9.10 -16.79 31.32
N TRP A 524 9.43 -18.08 31.19
CA TRP A 524 10.32 -18.59 30.16
C TRP A 524 9.51 -19.23 29.02
N PRO A 525 10.05 -19.28 27.78
CA PRO A 525 9.42 -19.98 26.67
C PRO A 525 9.13 -21.45 27.02
N ASN A 526 8.19 -22.10 26.31
CA ASN A 526 7.86 -23.51 26.56
C ASN A 526 9.07 -24.41 26.25
N LEU A 527 9.86 -24.68 27.30
CA LEU A 527 10.96 -25.64 27.27
C LEU A 527 10.35 -27.03 27.41
N GLN A 528 10.56 -27.89 26.41
CA GLN A 528 10.10 -29.28 26.48
C GLN A 528 10.72 -29.96 27.70
N SER A 529 9.91 -30.62 28.52
CA SER A 529 10.41 -31.39 29.67
C SER A 529 10.35 -32.88 29.35
N THR A 530 11.49 -33.56 29.26
CA THR A 530 11.53 -35.03 29.25
C THR A 530 11.49 -35.56 30.67
N SER A 531 10.61 -36.51 30.94
CA SER A 531 10.51 -37.17 32.24
C SER A 531 11.49 -38.32 32.35
N PHE A 532 12.80 -38.04 32.47
CA PHE A 532 13.77 -39.05 32.87
C PHE A 532 14.52 -38.61 34.12
N LYS A 533 14.76 -39.56 35.03
CA LYS A 533 15.55 -39.34 36.24
C LYS A 533 17.02 -39.62 35.95
N MET A 534 17.89 -38.77 36.46
CA MET A 534 19.33 -39.04 36.39
C MET A 534 19.68 -40.25 37.28
N PRO A 535 20.60 -41.13 36.87
CA PRO A 535 21.03 -42.27 37.68
C PRO A 535 22.10 -41.87 38.72
N GLY A 536 22.35 -42.81 39.64
CA GLY A 536 23.52 -42.88 40.54
C GLY A 536 23.97 -41.57 41.19
N GLN A 537 25.20 -41.15 40.90
CA GLN A 537 25.87 -39.99 41.48
C GLN A 537 25.20 -38.68 41.06
N PHE A 538 24.69 -38.58 39.82
CA PHE A 538 23.99 -37.38 39.35
C PHE A 538 22.69 -37.17 40.11
N GLN A 539 21.95 -38.25 40.44
CA GLN A 539 20.75 -38.16 41.28
C GLN A 539 21.07 -37.64 42.68
N GLN A 540 22.12 -38.17 43.31
CA GLN A 540 22.51 -37.77 44.67
C GLN A 540 22.92 -36.30 44.72
N MET A 541 23.63 -35.80 43.70
CA MET A 541 23.97 -34.38 43.58
C MET A 541 22.73 -33.50 43.40
N GLN A 542 21.75 -33.93 42.58
CA GLN A 542 20.48 -33.22 42.40
C GLN A 542 19.67 -33.16 43.71
N GLU A 543 19.55 -34.27 44.43
CA GLU A 543 18.81 -34.35 45.71
C GLU A 543 19.49 -33.53 46.83
N ALA A 544 20.82 -33.55 46.90
CA ALA A 544 21.58 -32.73 47.85
C ALA A 544 21.35 -31.23 47.59
N PHE A 545 21.36 -30.82 46.32
CA PHE A 545 21.07 -29.45 45.93
C PHE A 545 19.62 -29.06 46.24
N GLU A 546 18.65 -29.93 45.96
CA GLU A 546 17.23 -29.69 46.28
C GLU A 546 17.01 -29.46 47.77
N LYS A 547 17.67 -30.25 48.61
CA LYS A 547 17.56 -30.13 50.07
C LYS A 547 18.06 -28.78 50.56
N GLU A 548 19.28 -28.39 50.18
CA GLU A 548 19.87 -27.10 50.58
C GLU A 548 19.08 -25.91 50.01
N TYR A 549 18.57 -26.04 48.78
CA TYR A 549 17.74 -25.00 48.17
C TYR A 549 16.43 -24.80 48.93
N ASN A 550 15.76 -25.88 49.35
CA ASN A 550 14.51 -25.80 50.11
C ASN A 550 14.71 -25.19 51.50
N GLU A 551 15.89 -25.40 52.12
CA GLU A 551 16.28 -24.73 53.37
C GLU A 551 16.50 -23.22 53.16
N HIS A 552 17.13 -22.83 52.05
CA HIS A 552 17.39 -21.43 51.72
C HIS A 552 16.14 -20.66 51.23
N LYS A 553 15.25 -21.31 50.46
CA LYS A 553 14.03 -20.72 49.88
C LYS A 553 12.80 -21.55 50.26
N ALA A 554 12.32 -21.35 51.48
CA ALA A 554 11.14 -22.03 52.00
C ALA A 554 9.89 -21.82 51.12
N GLY A 555 9.12 -22.88 50.89
CA GLY A 555 7.87 -22.85 50.13
C GLY A 555 8.01 -22.94 48.61
N LYS A 556 9.22 -23.14 48.09
CA LYS A 556 9.47 -23.41 46.66
C LYS A 556 9.90 -24.87 46.46
N LYS A 557 9.62 -25.44 45.29
CA LYS A 557 10.05 -26.78 44.89
C LYS A 557 10.79 -26.69 43.55
N LEU A 558 11.91 -27.40 43.42
CA LEU A 558 12.65 -27.50 42.16
C LEU A 558 12.07 -28.60 41.27
N ARG A 559 12.17 -28.38 39.96
CA ARG A 559 11.87 -29.37 38.93
C ARG A 559 13.02 -29.34 37.93
N TRP A 560 13.73 -30.46 37.82
CA TRP A 560 14.86 -30.58 36.91
C TRP A 560 14.41 -30.75 35.46
N MET A 561 15.11 -30.07 34.55
CA MET A 561 14.95 -30.19 33.10
C MET A 561 16.21 -30.84 32.53
N ASN A 562 16.31 -32.16 32.69
CA ASN A 562 17.54 -32.93 32.40
C ASN A 562 17.90 -33.01 30.91
N ASN A 563 17.02 -32.59 30.00
CA ASN A 563 17.33 -32.48 28.57
C ASN A 563 18.11 -31.22 28.22
N LEU A 564 18.13 -30.21 29.09
CA LEU A 564 18.78 -28.93 28.86
C LEU A 564 19.97 -28.81 29.82
N GLY A 565 21.18 -28.99 29.29
CA GLY A 565 22.41 -28.85 30.08
C GLY A 565 23.64 -29.42 29.35
N THR A 566 24.80 -29.22 29.98
CA THR A 566 26.08 -29.76 29.53
C THR A 566 26.81 -30.34 30.73
N VAL A 567 27.36 -31.53 30.58
CA VAL A 567 28.11 -32.25 31.62
C VAL A 567 29.48 -32.57 31.05
N SER A 568 30.53 -32.04 31.67
CA SER A 568 31.90 -32.42 31.36
C SER A 568 32.26 -33.64 32.22
N LEU A 569 32.65 -34.73 31.57
CA LEU A 569 32.92 -36.03 32.20
C LEU A 569 34.35 -36.45 31.93
N ASP A 570 35.02 -36.95 32.96
CA ASP A 570 36.26 -37.70 32.84
C ASP A 570 35.96 -39.18 33.16
N LEU A 571 36.08 -40.03 32.14
CA LEU A 571 35.85 -41.46 32.26
C LEU A 571 37.19 -42.18 32.41
N GLU A 572 37.46 -42.73 33.59
CA GLU A 572 38.66 -43.53 33.88
C GLU A 572 38.41 -45.01 33.55
N PHE A 573 39.18 -45.55 32.60
CA PHE A 573 39.22 -46.96 32.23
C PHE A 573 40.57 -47.57 32.63
N GLU A 574 40.71 -48.90 32.54
CA GLU A 574 41.96 -49.59 32.91
C GLU A 574 43.19 -49.10 32.11
N ASP A 575 43.01 -48.64 30.88
CA ASP A 575 44.09 -48.27 29.96
C ASP A 575 44.16 -46.77 29.59
N ARG A 576 43.11 -45.99 29.88
CA ARG A 576 43.00 -44.58 29.45
C ARG A 576 41.99 -43.78 30.25
N VAL A 577 42.10 -42.45 30.15
CA VAL A 577 41.07 -41.50 30.59
C VAL A 577 40.46 -40.85 29.34
N VAL A 578 39.12 -40.82 29.25
CA VAL A 578 38.38 -40.17 28.16
C VAL A 578 37.60 -38.99 28.73
N SER A 579 38.06 -37.78 28.43
CA SER A 579 37.34 -36.54 28.72
C SER A 579 36.35 -36.22 27.60
N ALA A 580 35.08 -35.99 27.94
CA ALA A 580 34.04 -35.66 26.98
C ALA A 580 33.03 -34.64 27.53
N ASP A 581 32.62 -33.69 26.68
CA ASP A 581 31.47 -32.82 26.94
C ASP A 581 30.20 -33.49 26.40
N ALA A 582 29.36 -33.96 27.32
CA ALA A 582 28.16 -34.73 27.04
C ALA A 582 26.89 -33.97 27.46
N THR A 583 25.76 -34.28 26.84
CA THR A 583 24.44 -33.92 27.34
C THR A 583 24.11 -34.73 28.60
N PRO A 584 23.19 -34.28 29.48
CA PRO A 584 22.85 -35.06 30.67
C PRO A 584 22.23 -36.42 30.34
N LEU A 585 21.56 -36.55 29.19
CA LEU A 585 21.10 -37.86 28.71
C LEU A 585 22.26 -38.78 28.33
N GLU A 586 23.26 -38.28 27.61
CA GLU A 586 24.49 -39.02 27.30
C GLU A 586 25.24 -39.41 28.57
N ALA A 587 25.33 -38.51 29.55
CA ALA A 587 25.92 -38.77 30.86
C ALA A 587 25.17 -39.85 31.66
N ALA A 588 23.84 -39.81 31.64
CA ALA A 588 23.01 -40.83 32.28
C ALA A 588 23.22 -42.21 31.66
N VAL A 589 23.32 -42.28 30.33
CA VAL A 589 23.58 -43.55 29.63
C VAL A 589 24.92 -44.14 30.04
N VAL A 590 26.00 -43.35 30.07
CA VAL A 590 27.34 -43.88 30.40
C VAL A 590 27.45 -44.31 31.86
N GLU A 591 26.76 -43.63 32.78
CA GLU A 591 26.72 -44.05 34.18
C GLU A 591 25.99 -45.39 34.38
N LEU A 592 24.94 -45.67 33.61
CA LEU A 592 24.30 -46.99 33.67
C LEU A 592 25.30 -48.10 33.32
N PHE A 593 26.19 -47.88 32.34
CA PHE A 593 27.26 -48.81 31.99
C PHE A 593 28.33 -48.99 33.08
N SER A 594 28.48 -48.02 34.00
CA SER A 594 29.35 -48.17 35.18
C SER A 594 28.84 -49.27 36.14
N GLN A 595 27.51 -49.46 36.20
CA GLN A 595 26.90 -50.47 37.09
C GLN A 595 26.83 -51.86 36.43
N GLN A 596 26.66 -51.93 35.10
CA GLN A 596 26.61 -53.19 34.34
C GLN A 596 27.31 -53.04 32.99
N GLY A 597 28.30 -53.90 32.71
CA GLY A 597 29.11 -53.79 31.48
C GLY A 597 28.41 -54.20 30.17
N LYS A 598 27.17 -54.70 30.21
CA LYS A 598 26.38 -55.09 29.02
C LYS A 598 24.92 -54.71 29.21
N PHE A 599 24.35 -54.03 28.23
CA PHE A 599 22.92 -53.71 28.19
C PHE A 599 22.28 -54.18 26.88
N THR A 600 21.19 -54.92 26.99
CA THR A 600 20.19 -55.10 25.93
C THR A 600 19.27 -53.90 25.95
N GLY A 601 19.07 -53.25 24.79
CA GLY A 601 18.10 -52.17 24.55
C GLY A 601 17.58 -51.52 25.83
N LEU A 602 18.28 -50.49 26.32
CA LEU A 602 17.99 -49.79 27.57
C LEU A 602 16.47 -49.61 27.76
N ASP A 603 15.85 -50.43 28.61
CA ASP A 603 14.46 -50.32 29.06
C ASP A 603 14.31 -49.10 29.99
N ALA A 604 14.73 -47.93 29.51
CA ALA A 604 14.66 -46.68 30.22
C ALA A 604 13.45 -45.90 29.69
N GLU A 605 12.62 -45.42 30.60
CA GLU A 605 11.47 -44.53 30.37
C GLU A 605 11.90 -43.25 29.59
N GLY A 606 12.04 -43.36 28.27
CA GLY A 606 12.56 -42.29 27.41
C GLY A 606 12.39 -42.58 25.92
N ASP A 607 12.57 -41.55 25.09
CA ASP A 607 12.39 -41.64 23.65
C ASP A 607 13.51 -42.48 22.99
N SER A 608 13.14 -43.60 22.37
CA SER A 608 14.05 -44.59 21.77
C SER A 608 14.98 -44.00 20.70
N ALA A 609 14.62 -42.86 20.10
CA ALA A 609 15.47 -42.14 19.15
C ALA A 609 16.66 -41.42 19.84
N LEU A 610 16.41 -40.73 20.96
CA LEU A 610 17.43 -39.97 21.68
C LEU A 610 18.46 -40.88 22.36
N ILE A 611 18.02 -42.01 22.90
CA ILE A 611 18.91 -43.01 23.50
C ILE A 611 19.83 -43.63 22.44
N ARG A 612 19.33 -43.89 21.22
CA ARG A 612 20.16 -44.36 20.10
C ARG A 612 21.20 -43.33 19.68
N ALA A 613 20.85 -42.05 19.65
CA ALA A 613 21.80 -40.97 19.37
C ALA A 613 22.92 -40.91 20.43
N ALA A 614 22.56 -41.00 21.71
CA ALA A 614 23.52 -41.04 22.82
C ALA A 614 24.45 -42.28 22.75
N LEU A 615 23.92 -43.46 22.41
CA LEU A 615 24.73 -44.66 22.19
C LEU A 615 25.67 -44.52 20.98
N MET A 616 25.24 -43.86 19.90
CA MET A 616 26.12 -43.56 18.76
C MET A 616 27.22 -42.56 19.11
N PHE A 617 26.94 -41.56 19.96
CA PHE A 617 27.96 -40.64 20.49
C PHE A 617 29.04 -41.41 21.25
N TRP A 618 28.67 -42.27 22.20
CA TRP A 618 29.62 -43.07 22.97
C TRP A 618 30.34 -44.15 22.15
N THR A 619 29.69 -44.68 21.10
CA THR A 619 30.34 -45.56 20.12
C THR A 619 31.41 -44.81 19.31
N SER A 620 31.12 -43.57 18.92
CA SER A 620 32.06 -42.70 18.19
C SER A 620 33.26 -42.28 19.04
N ASN A 621 33.05 -42.10 20.35
CA ASN A 621 34.11 -41.85 21.34
C ASN A 621 34.83 -43.14 21.80
N GLY A 622 34.44 -44.32 21.26
CA GLY A 622 35.08 -45.60 21.53
C GLY A 622 34.86 -46.13 22.95
N VAL A 623 33.83 -45.67 23.66
CA VAL A 623 33.48 -46.11 25.02
C VAL A 623 32.61 -47.37 24.99
N VAL A 624 31.72 -47.49 23.99
CA VAL A 624 30.77 -48.60 23.89
C VAL A 624 30.85 -49.24 22.50
N LYS A 625 30.68 -50.57 22.40
CA LYS A 625 30.67 -51.32 21.14
C LYS A 625 29.32 -52.01 20.91
N PRO A 626 28.69 -51.88 19.72
CA PRO A 626 27.50 -52.63 19.38
C PRO A 626 27.83 -54.11 19.08
N LEU A 627 27.00 -55.01 19.59
CA LEU A 627 27.00 -56.46 19.34
C LEU A 627 25.87 -56.83 18.36
N GLU A 628 25.94 -58.01 17.76
CA GLU A 628 25.03 -58.47 16.68
C GLU A 628 23.54 -58.56 17.09
N ASP A 629 23.23 -58.64 18.38
CA ASP A 629 21.87 -58.77 18.92
C ASP A 629 21.23 -57.44 19.38
N GLY A 630 21.79 -56.29 18.99
CA GLY A 630 21.33 -54.98 19.49
C GLY A 630 21.73 -54.72 20.96
N GLN A 631 22.67 -55.52 21.47
CA GLN A 631 23.33 -55.32 22.76
C GLN A 631 24.50 -54.35 22.61
N TYR A 632 24.77 -53.59 23.66
CA TYR A 632 25.92 -52.71 23.76
C TYR A 632 26.80 -53.16 24.91
N GLN A 633 28.11 -53.21 24.68
CA GLN A 633 29.11 -53.61 25.68
C GLN A 633 30.10 -52.46 25.94
N LEU A 634 30.40 -52.23 27.22
CA LEU A 634 31.44 -51.30 27.66
C LEU A 634 32.83 -51.81 27.28
N MET A 635 33.65 -50.93 26.69
CA MET A 635 35.03 -51.23 26.27
C MET A 635 36.04 -50.75 27.31
N GLU A 636 36.40 -51.61 28.26
CA GLU A 636 37.40 -51.35 29.32
C GLU A 636 38.85 -51.24 28.79
N ARG A 637 39.15 -51.88 27.65
CA ARG A 637 40.44 -51.79 26.96
C ARG A 637 40.24 -51.59 25.46
N VAL A 638 41.08 -50.80 24.83
CA VAL A 638 41.10 -50.64 23.37
C VAL A 638 41.81 -51.85 22.74
N ASP A 639 41.17 -52.54 21.79
CA ASP A 639 41.82 -53.61 21.02
C ASP A 639 43.04 -53.05 20.25
N ASP A 640 44.16 -53.79 20.27
CA ASP A 640 45.53 -53.44 19.83
C ASP A 640 45.73 -53.10 18.33
N GLY A 641 44.70 -52.61 17.64
CA GLY A 641 44.75 -52.17 16.24
C GLY A 641 43.86 -50.95 15.90
N GLY A 642 43.15 -50.38 16.87
CA GLY A 642 42.32 -49.19 16.66
C GLY A 642 43.04 -47.90 17.09
N ALA A 643 43.41 -47.06 16.13
CA ALA A 643 43.96 -45.73 16.43
C ALA A 643 43.03 -44.98 17.40
N VAL A 644 43.61 -44.40 18.46
CA VAL A 644 42.93 -43.47 19.39
C VAL A 644 42.39 -42.31 18.56
N ARG A 645 41.12 -42.39 18.14
CA ARG A 645 40.44 -41.26 17.50
C ARG A 645 40.30 -40.19 18.57
N LYS A 646 40.82 -38.99 18.30
CA LYS A 646 40.56 -37.82 19.15
C LYS A 646 39.05 -37.71 19.36
N PRO A 647 38.58 -37.43 20.58
CA PRO A 647 37.16 -37.23 20.84
C PRO A 647 36.63 -36.22 19.83
N ILE A 648 35.58 -36.60 19.11
CA ILE A 648 34.90 -35.67 18.22
C ILE A 648 34.19 -34.71 19.17
N PRO A 649 34.49 -33.40 19.15
CA PRO A 649 33.75 -32.43 19.94
C PRO A 649 32.28 -32.64 19.64
N ASN A 650 31.41 -32.65 20.65
CA ASN A 650 29.99 -32.78 20.44
C ASN A 650 29.56 -31.65 19.49
N ILE A 651 29.32 -31.98 18.21
CA ILE A 651 28.74 -31.06 17.24
C ILE A 651 27.28 -31.00 17.63
N GLN A 652 26.98 -30.30 18.74
CA GLN A 652 25.62 -29.96 19.04
C GLN A 652 25.12 -29.16 17.83
N ALA A 653 24.21 -29.77 17.08
CA ALA A 653 23.22 -29.01 16.34
C ALA A 653 22.67 -27.97 17.33
N PRO A 654 22.48 -26.70 16.91
CA PRO A 654 21.88 -25.69 17.77
C PRO A 654 20.66 -26.29 18.44
N ILE A 655 20.41 -25.95 19.70
CA ILE A 655 19.24 -26.38 20.49
C ILE A 655 17.98 -26.09 19.66
N GLU A 656 17.63 -26.99 18.76
CA GLU A 656 16.37 -27.02 18.05
C GLU A 656 15.42 -27.56 19.10
N VAL A 657 14.77 -26.63 19.78
CA VAL A 657 13.48 -26.91 20.39
C VAL A 657 12.67 -27.57 19.28
N ALA A 658 12.52 -28.89 19.33
CA ALA A 658 11.83 -29.65 18.31
C ALA A 658 10.42 -29.07 18.21
N LEU A 659 10.15 -28.36 17.11
CA LEU A 659 8.79 -27.96 16.75
C LEU A 659 7.97 -29.24 16.69
N VAL A 660 6.83 -29.23 17.40
CA VAL A 660 5.91 -30.37 17.46
C VAL A 660 5.59 -30.81 16.03
N PRO A 661 5.76 -32.10 15.67
CA PRO A 661 5.35 -32.59 14.36
C PRO A 661 3.88 -32.26 14.10
N ALA A 662 3.53 -31.83 12.89
CA ALA A 662 2.17 -31.47 12.53
C ALA A 662 1.14 -32.60 12.79
N GLU A 663 1.59 -33.85 12.82
CA GLU A 663 0.79 -35.03 13.14
C GLU A 663 0.39 -35.13 14.63
N ASP A 664 1.27 -34.72 15.55
CA ASP A 664 0.96 -34.71 17.00
C ASP A 664 0.02 -33.56 17.37
N ILE A 665 0.11 -32.41 16.67
CA ILE A 665 -0.86 -31.30 16.81
C ILE A 665 -2.25 -31.75 16.36
N ALA A 666 -2.35 -32.55 15.30
CA ALA A 666 -3.61 -33.09 14.80
C ALA A 666 -4.22 -34.14 15.75
N GLN A 667 -3.41 -35.05 16.31
CA GLN A 667 -3.88 -36.01 17.33
C GLN A 667 -4.30 -35.32 18.63
N GLN A 668 -3.54 -34.32 19.08
CA GLN A 668 -3.92 -33.50 20.24
C GLN A 668 -5.22 -32.74 19.95
N ALA A 669 -5.38 -32.13 18.77
CA ALA A 669 -6.62 -31.45 18.38
C ALA A 669 -7.84 -32.40 18.36
N ALA A 670 -7.68 -33.63 17.86
CA ALA A 670 -8.75 -34.63 17.83
C ALA A 670 -9.13 -35.14 19.23
N GLN A 671 -8.16 -35.37 20.12
CA GLN A 671 -8.45 -35.69 21.53
C GLN A 671 -9.11 -34.51 22.26
N MET A 672 -8.69 -33.29 21.94
CA MET A 672 -9.26 -32.05 22.52
C MET A 672 -10.73 -31.87 22.12
N GLU A 673 -11.13 -32.29 20.91
CA GLU A 673 -12.52 -32.27 20.47
C GLU A 673 -13.38 -33.34 21.15
N LEU A 674 -12.83 -34.53 21.41
CA LEU A 674 -13.50 -35.60 22.15
C LEU A 674 -13.84 -35.17 23.59
N PHE A 675 -12.86 -34.62 24.32
CA PHE A 675 -13.06 -34.16 25.70
C PHE A 675 -13.98 -32.94 25.78
N TRP A 676 -14.00 -32.09 24.74
CA TRP A 676 -14.97 -31.00 24.64
C TRP A 676 -16.40 -31.54 24.62
N ASN A 677 -16.67 -32.58 23.81
CA ASN A 677 -18.00 -33.17 23.70
C ASN A 677 -18.46 -33.80 25.02
N PHE A 678 -17.57 -34.45 25.77
CA PHE A 678 -17.89 -34.96 27.11
C PHE A 678 -18.15 -33.84 28.11
N THR A 679 -17.30 -32.80 28.12
CA THR A 679 -17.46 -31.66 29.02
C THR A 679 -18.76 -30.89 28.73
N LYS A 680 -19.09 -30.72 27.45
CA LYS A 680 -20.37 -30.15 27.00
C LYS A 680 -21.55 -31.00 27.46
N GLY A 681 -21.46 -32.33 27.37
CA GLY A 681 -22.49 -33.24 27.89
C GLY A 681 -22.68 -33.13 29.40
N ILE A 682 -21.58 -33.05 30.17
CA ILE A 682 -21.61 -32.87 31.64
C ILE A 682 -22.28 -31.55 32.01
N LEU A 683 -21.86 -30.45 31.38
CA LEU A 683 -22.39 -29.10 31.66
C LEU A 683 -23.84 -28.92 31.17
N THR A 684 -24.23 -29.56 30.08
CA THR A 684 -25.61 -29.52 29.56
C THR A 684 -26.59 -30.27 30.48
N ASN A 685 -26.15 -31.39 31.09
CA ASN A 685 -27.02 -32.23 31.91
C ASN A 685 -27.03 -31.85 33.40
N LEU A 686 -25.92 -31.33 33.93
CA LEU A 686 -25.73 -31.08 35.38
C LEU A 686 -25.56 -29.60 35.74
N GLY A 687 -25.53 -28.71 34.74
CA GLY A 687 -25.40 -27.27 34.96
C GLY A 687 -23.99 -26.83 35.38
N ALA A 688 -23.89 -25.59 35.87
CA ALA A 688 -22.62 -25.00 36.27
C ALA A 688 -21.97 -25.76 37.43
N MET A 689 -20.70 -26.11 37.29
CA MET A 689 -19.96 -26.83 38.32
C MET A 689 -18.50 -26.38 38.42
N PRO A 690 -17.88 -26.51 39.61
CA PRO A 690 -16.47 -26.21 39.80
C PRO A 690 -15.58 -27.11 38.95
N ILE A 691 -14.45 -26.57 38.49
CA ILE A 691 -13.47 -27.30 37.66
C ILE A 691 -13.00 -28.61 38.30
N ASP A 692 -12.90 -28.65 39.64
CA ASP A 692 -12.59 -29.86 40.40
C ASP A 692 -13.57 -31.00 40.14
N ARG A 693 -14.86 -30.67 40.01
CA ARG A 693 -15.90 -31.67 39.77
C ARG A 693 -15.93 -32.12 38.30
N ILE A 694 -15.61 -31.22 37.37
CA ILE A 694 -15.45 -31.54 35.94
C ILE A 694 -14.25 -32.49 35.75
N GLN A 695 -13.12 -32.19 36.40
CA GLN A 695 -11.92 -33.02 36.40
C GLN A 695 -12.23 -34.45 36.89
N ALA A 696 -12.95 -34.57 38.01
CA ALA A 696 -13.31 -35.87 38.59
C ALA A 696 -14.27 -36.69 37.71
N MET A 697 -15.10 -36.01 36.90
CA MET A 697 -16.01 -36.68 35.96
C MET A 697 -15.31 -37.06 34.66
N LEU A 698 -14.41 -36.21 34.15
CA LEU A 698 -13.60 -36.52 32.97
C LEU A 698 -12.55 -37.60 33.25
N SER A 699 -12.05 -37.71 34.48
CA SER A 699 -11.15 -38.80 34.88
C SER A 699 -11.82 -40.19 34.87
N LEU A 700 -13.16 -40.25 34.80
CA LEU A 700 -13.89 -41.51 34.61
C LEU A 700 -14.04 -41.89 33.12
N ALA A 701 -13.71 -40.99 32.19
CA ALA A 701 -13.75 -41.26 30.75
C ALA A 701 -12.49 -42.01 30.31
N PRO A 702 -12.60 -42.97 29.35
CA PRO A 702 -11.45 -43.69 28.84
C PRO A 702 -10.45 -42.73 28.17
N ASN A 703 -9.16 -42.90 28.46
CA ASN A 703 -8.02 -42.15 27.91
C ASN A 703 -7.87 -40.68 28.35
N TYR A 704 -8.46 -40.26 29.47
CA TYR A 704 -8.23 -38.90 30.02
C TYR A 704 -6.98 -38.83 30.90
N SER A 705 -5.98 -38.03 30.49
CA SER A 705 -4.68 -37.88 31.18
C SER A 705 -4.28 -36.43 31.51
N LYS A 706 -5.19 -35.47 31.36
CA LYS A 706 -4.89 -34.02 31.49
C LYS A 706 -4.89 -33.55 32.95
N SER A 707 -3.98 -32.64 33.28
CA SER A 707 -3.94 -32.00 34.60
C SER A 707 -5.07 -30.98 34.78
N LYS A 708 -5.34 -30.58 36.04
CA LYS A 708 -6.35 -29.57 36.37
C LYS A 708 -6.04 -28.22 35.71
N GLU A 709 -4.77 -27.84 35.60
CA GLU A 709 -4.34 -26.60 34.94
C GLU A 709 -4.56 -26.67 33.42
N GLN A 710 -4.27 -27.81 32.79
CA GLN A 710 -4.51 -28.03 31.36
C GLN A 710 -6.00 -28.05 31.02
N LEU A 711 -6.84 -28.61 31.91
CA LEU A 711 -8.28 -28.52 31.78
C LEU A 711 -8.76 -27.06 31.91
N ALA A 712 -8.15 -26.26 32.79
CA ALA A 712 -8.50 -24.85 32.97
C ALA A 712 -8.19 -24.02 31.73
N GLU A 713 -6.99 -24.21 31.16
CA GLU A 713 -6.57 -23.55 29.92
C GLU A 713 -7.43 -23.98 28.73
N PHE A 714 -7.78 -25.27 28.66
CA PHE A 714 -8.71 -25.79 27.67
C PHE A 714 -10.12 -25.20 27.80
N LEU A 715 -10.65 -25.09 29.03
CA LEU A 715 -11.94 -24.47 29.29
C LEU A 715 -11.94 -22.97 29.01
N GLU A 716 -10.82 -22.29 29.24
CA GLU A 716 -10.61 -20.89 28.83
C GLU A 716 -10.56 -20.72 27.32
N ALA A 717 -9.82 -21.57 26.61
CA ALA A 717 -9.78 -21.59 25.14
C ALA A 717 -11.14 -21.99 24.54
N ALA A 718 -11.87 -22.88 25.19
CA ALA A 718 -13.23 -23.26 24.80
C ALA A 718 -14.28 -22.19 25.18
N ARG A 719 -14.04 -21.39 26.23
CA ARG A 719 -14.81 -20.19 26.57
C ARG A 719 -14.61 -19.10 25.52
N ALA A 720 -13.39 -18.93 25.01
CA ALA A 720 -13.09 -18.08 23.86
C ALA A 720 -13.78 -18.57 22.57
N LYS A 721 -14.07 -19.88 22.47
CA LYS A 721 -14.92 -20.51 21.44
C LYS A 721 -16.40 -20.64 21.85
N GLY A 722 -16.79 -20.00 22.96
CA GLY A 722 -18.14 -20.01 23.55
C GLY A 722 -19.17 -19.25 22.71
N PRO A 723 -20.41 -19.05 23.21
CA PRO A 723 -21.57 -18.62 22.40
C PRO A 723 -21.23 -17.42 21.51
N ARG A 724 -21.48 -17.60 20.20
CA ARG A 724 -20.97 -16.75 19.12
C ARG A 724 -21.59 -15.35 19.18
N ASP A 725 -20.75 -14.39 19.54
CA ASP A 725 -21.00 -12.95 19.53
C ASP A 725 -21.21 -12.45 18.07
N PRO A 726 -22.04 -11.40 17.83
CA PRO A 726 -22.04 -10.60 16.60
C PRO A 726 -20.66 -10.31 15.96
N GLN A 727 -19.57 -10.36 16.71
CA GLN A 727 -18.20 -10.36 16.18
C GLN A 727 -17.99 -11.33 15.00
N VAL A 728 -18.69 -12.48 14.98
CA VAL A 728 -18.60 -13.44 13.87
C VAL A 728 -19.11 -12.88 12.53
N VAL A 729 -20.03 -11.91 12.57
CA VAL A 729 -20.53 -11.19 11.39
C VAL A 729 -19.45 -10.29 10.82
N ILE A 730 -18.70 -9.60 11.68
CA ILE A 730 -17.53 -8.78 11.28
C ILE A 730 -16.44 -9.67 10.69
N GLU A 731 -16.06 -10.75 11.37
CA GLU A 731 -15.05 -11.70 10.87
C GLU A 731 -15.44 -12.32 9.53
N SER A 732 -16.74 -12.59 9.34
CA SER A 732 -17.28 -13.08 8.07
C SER A 732 -17.14 -12.03 6.97
N ALA A 733 -17.49 -10.77 7.28
CA ALA A 733 -17.38 -9.67 6.34
C ALA A 733 -15.92 -9.39 5.94
N GLU A 734 -14.98 -9.38 6.91
CA GLU A 734 -13.54 -9.25 6.66
C GLU A 734 -13.02 -10.41 5.78
N PHE A 735 -13.45 -11.63 6.07
CA PHE A 735 -13.06 -12.80 5.29
C PHE A 735 -13.54 -12.73 3.83
N ILE A 736 -14.77 -12.24 3.61
CA ILE A 736 -15.34 -12.07 2.26
C ILE A 736 -14.61 -10.94 1.52
N VAL A 737 -14.51 -9.74 2.11
CA VAL A 737 -13.92 -8.56 1.44
C VAL A 737 -12.43 -8.77 1.14
N SER A 738 -11.66 -9.37 2.04
CA SER A 738 -10.23 -9.68 1.80
C SER A 738 -9.97 -10.64 0.63
N ARG A 739 -10.99 -11.36 0.17
CA ARG A 739 -10.91 -12.37 -0.89
C ARG A 739 -11.74 -12.04 -2.12
N SER A 740 -12.64 -11.07 -2.03
CA SER A 740 -13.44 -10.58 -3.14
C SER A 740 -12.65 -9.58 -3.96
N LYS A 741 -12.89 -9.56 -5.27
CA LYS A 741 -12.37 -8.52 -6.20
C LYS A 741 -13.47 -7.56 -6.66
N LEU A 742 -14.69 -7.72 -6.14
CA LEU A 742 -15.87 -7.01 -6.63
C LEU A 742 -16.12 -5.68 -5.92
N VAL A 743 -15.61 -5.52 -4.70
CA VAL A 743 -15.84 -4.39 -3.81
C VAL A 743 -14.54 -4.00 -3.12
N ASP A 744 -14.41 -2.73 -2.77
CA ASP A 744 -13.29 -2.19 -1.99
C ASP A 744 -13.77 -1.04 -1.09
N LEU A 745 -13.08 -0.80 0.03
CA LEU A 745 -13.42 0.26 0.97
C LEU A 745 -12.62 1.53 0.65
N ASN A 746 -13.30 2.67 0.59
CA ASN A 746 -12.64 3.95 0.36
C ASN A 746 -12.49 4.74 1.67
N HIS A 747 -11.29 4.69 2.24
CA HIS A 747 -10.98 5.36 3.51
C HIS A 747 -11.18 6.89 3.46
N SER A 748 -10.93 7.54 2.31
CA SER A 748 -11.17 8.98 2.17
C SER A 748 -12.67 9.34 2.23
N GLY A 749 -13.51 8.49 1.66
CA GLY A 749 -14.97 8.62 1.73
C GLY A 749 -15.47 8.35 3.15
N ILE A 750 -14.97 7.29 3.79
CA ILE A 750 -15.29 6.92 5.17
C ILE A 750 -15.01 8.08 6.12
N ASN A 751 -13.84 8.72 6.03
CA ASN A 751 -13.48 9.86 6.87
C ASN A 751 -14.45 11.03 6.72
N ARG A 752 -14.79 11.39 5.48
CA ARG A 752 -15.71 12.49 5.18
C ARG A 752 -17.12 12.21 5.70
N VAL A 753 -17.63 11.01 5.48
CA VAL A 753 -18.96 10.60 5.94
C VAL A 753 -19.02 10.51 7.46
N ALA A 754 -17.98 9.99 8.11
CA ALA A 754 -17.87 9.96 9.57
C ALA A 754 -17.96 11.37 10.18
N GLU A 755 -17.25 12.36 9.63
CA GLU A 755 -17.34 13.75 10.09
C GLU A 755 -18.74 14.34 9.90
N GLN A 756 -19.41 14.05 8.78
CA GLN A 756 -20.77 14.51 8.51
C GLN A 756 -21.78 13.90 9.49
N ILE A 757 -21.71 12.59 9.72
CA ILE A 757 -22.60 11.88 10.63
C ILE A 757 -22.36 12.35 12.07
N ASP A 758 -21.10 12.46 12.51
CA ASP A 758 -20.77 12.94 13.86
C ASP A 758 -21.32 14.35 14.10
N LYS A 759 -21.20 15.25 13.11
CA LYS A 759 -21.74 16.60 13.19
C LYS A 759 -23.26 16.60 13.39
N GLN A 760 -24.00 15.75 12.68
CA GLN A 760 -25.46 15.63 12.81
C GLN A 760 -25.84 15.08 14.19
N ILE A 761 -25.18 14.02 14.65
CA ILE A 761 -25.42 13.41 15.96
C ILE A 761 -25.14 14.42 17.09
N ARG A 762 -23.99 15.14 17.05
CA ARG A 762 -23.64 16.15 18.07
C ARG A 762 -24.56 17.36 18.07
N SER A 763 -25.10 17.74 16.91
CA SER A 763 -26.07 18.83 16.81
C SER A 763 -27.46 18.46 17.35
N GLY A 764 -27.68 17.20 17.73
CA GLY A 764 -28.98 16.69 18.18
C GLY A 764 -30.00 16.53 17.06
N LEU A 765 -29.60 16.74 15.80
CA LEU A 765 -30.48 16.60 14.63
C LEU A 765 -30.82 15.14 14.29
N TYR A 766 -30.07 14.18 14.83
CA TYR A 766 -30.35 12.75 14.68
C TYR A 766 -30.05 12.00 15.97
N SER A 767 -30.99 11.17 16.45
CA SER A 767 -30.84 10.39 17.68
C SER A 767 -31.68 9.12 17.64
N PRO A 768 -31.54 8.19 18.62
CA PRO A 768 -32.41 7.02 18.71
C PRO A 768 -33.91 7.36 18.73
N HIS A 769 -34.28 8.54 19.22
CA HIS A 769 -35.67 9.02 19.25
C HIS A 769 -36.28 9.22 17.86
N THR A 770 -35.47 9.40 16.82
CA THR A 770 -35.97 9.53 15.44
C THR A 770 -36.77 8.28 15.01
N TRP A 771 -36.45 7.10 15.57
CA TRP A 771 -37.27 5.90 15.37
C TRP A 771 -38.67 6.06 15.97
N SER A 772 -38.80 6.65 17.16
CA SER A 772 -40.08 6.85 17.85
C SER A 772 -40.97 7.93 17.21
N GLU A 773 -40.36 8.88 16.52
CA GLU A 773 -41.05 9.94 15.78
C GLU A 773 -41.84 9.40 14.57
N GLN A 774 -41.45 8.24 14.03
CA GLN A 774 -42.14 7.63 12.89
C GLN A 774 -43.57 7.21 13.26
N PRO A 775 -44.60 7.71 12.56
CA PRO A 775 -46.00 7.53 12.96
C PRO A 775 -46.51 6.09 12.77
N LEU A 776 -45.83 5.30 11.94
CA LEU A 776 -46.13 3.88 11.68
C LEU A 776 -45.66 2.94 12.80
N HIS A 777 -44.75 3.37 13.65
CA HIS A 777 -44.20 2.53 14.70
C HIS A 777 -45.15 2.44 15.90
N HIS A 778 -45.30 1.23 16.45
CA HIS A 778 -46.02 1.02 17.70
C HIS A 778 -45.10 1.37 18.88
N LEU A 779 -45.52 2.31 19.74
CA LEU A 779 -44.70 2.77 20.85
C LEU A 779 -45.08 2.05 22.15
N PRO A 780 -44.12 1.77 23.04
CA PRO A 780 -44.45 1.27 24.37
C PRO A 780 -45.10 2.38 25.22
N PRO A 781 -45.82 2.00 26.29
CA PRO A 781 -46.39 2.97 27.22
C PRO A 781 -45.27 3.66 28.01
N TRP A 782 -45.02 4.95 27.74
CA TRP A 782 -44.12 5.79 28.54
C TRP A 782 -44.93 6.78 29.42
N PRO A 783 -44.51 7.04 30.68
CA PRO A 783 -43.39 6.42 31.37
C PRO A 783 -43.68 4.97 31.79
N LEU A 784 -42.66 4.11 31.73
CA LEU A 784 -42.72 2.77 32.32
C LEU A 784 -42.61 2.92 33.85
N ASP A 785 -43.62 2.47 34.59
CA ASP A 785 -43.58 2.47 36.07
C ASP A 785 -42.41 1.58 36.56
N GLU A 786 -41.67 2.04 37.57
CA GLU A 786 -40.51 1.33 38.16
C GLU A 786 -40.87 -0.08 38.66
N HIS A 787 -42.15 -0.34 38.95
CA HIS A 787 -42.66 -1.65 39.35
C HIS A 787 -43.18 -2.52 38.20
N THR A 788 -43.19 -2.03 36.96
CA THR A 788 -43.66 -2.80 35.80
C THR A 788 -42.55 -3.71 35.28
N ASP A 789 -42.74 -5.02 35.45
CA ASP A 789 -41.93 -6.01 34.76
C ASP A 789 -42.27 -6.02 33.26
N ILE A 790 -41.38 -5.46 32.43
CA ILE A 790 -41.50 -5.40 30.96
C ILE A 790 -41.58 -6.80 30.35
N PHE A 791 -41.02 -7.81 31.02
CA PHE A 791 -40.93 -9.18 30.54
C PHE A 791 -42.11 -10.05 30.99
N SER A 792 -42.98 -9.52 31.85
CA SER A 792 -44.16 -10.24 32.33
C SER A 792 -45.17 -10.47 31.19
N PRO A 793 -45.85 -11.64 31.15
CA PRO A 793 -46.93 -11.92 30.19
C PRO A 793 -48.09 -10.90 30.21
N GLU A 794 -48.24 -10.18 31.33
CA GLU A 794 -49.30 -9.19 31.59
C GLU A 794 -48.82 -7.75 31.37
N SER A 795 -47.58 -7.57 30.92
CA SER A 795 -46.96 -6.26 30.75
C SER A 795 -47.69 -5.41 29.70
N PRO A 796 -47.96 -4.12 29.97
CA PRO A 796 -48.54 -3.21 28.97
C PRO A 796 -47.56 -2.92 27.81
N ALA A 797 -46.29 -3.30 27.94
CA ALA A 797 -45.28 -3.24 26.88
C ALA A 797 -45.39 -4.40 25.87
N ARG A 798 -46.08 -5.48 26.21
CA ARG A 798 -46.17 -6.70 25.39
C ARG A 798 -46.69 -6.46 23.97
N PRO A 799 -47.75 -5.66 23.72
CA PRO A 799 -48.22 -5.40 22.36
C PRO A 799 -47.14 -4.81 21.45
N THR A 800 -46.30 -3.92 21.99
CA THR A 800 -45.17 -3.35 21.27
C THR A 800 -44.10 -4.40 20.98
N ILE A 801 -43.75 -5.24 21.96
CA ILE A 801 -42.75 -6.31 21.79
C ILE A 801 -43.19 -7.32 20.71
N ASP A 802 -44.45 -7.78 20.77
CA ASP A 802 -44.98 -8.75 19.80
C ASP A 802 -45.15 -8.12 18.40
N TRP A 803 -45.47 -6.82 18.33
CA TRP A 803 -45.49 -6.07 17.07
C TRP A 803 -44.09 -5.95 16.44
N ILE A 804 -43.07 -5.56 17.21
CA ILE A 804 -41.67 -5.46 16.74
C ILE A 804 -41.21 -6.83 16.26
N PHE A 805 -41.49 -7.90 17.01
CA PHE A 805 -41.15 -9.26 16.61
C PHE A 805 -41.73 -9.63 15.24
N LEU A 806 -43.03 -9.37 15.03
CA LEU A 806 -43.67 -9.70 13.76
C LEU A 806 -43.15 -8.86 12.59
N VAL A 807 -42.94 -7.55 12.80
CA VAL A 807 -42.37 -6.65 11.80
C VAL A 807 -40.98 -7.14 11.38
N SER A 808 -40.11 -7.38 12.36
CA SER A 808 -38.76 -7.90 12.13
C SER A 808 -38.74 -9.29 11.48
N LEU A 809 -39.67 -10.17 11.86
CA LEU A 809 -39.85 -11.49 11.23
C LEU A 809 -40.17 -11.37 9.74
N LEU A 810 -40.96 -10.36 9.37
CA LEU A 810 -41.38 -10.11 7.99
C LEU A 810 -40.47 -9.10 7.26
N ASN A 811 -39.37 -8.65 7.86
CA ASN A 811 -38.53 -7.59 7.29
C ASN A 811 -37.55 -8.09 6.20
N PHE A 812 -38.07 -8.52 5.03
CA PHE A 812 -37.25 -8.99 3.90
C PHE A 812 -37.88 -8.65 2.54
N SER A 813 -37.03 -8.48 1.52
CA SER A 813 -37.36 -8.36 0.09
C SER A 813 -38.35 -7.24 -0.29
N PHE A 814 -38.11 -6.00 0.16
CA PHE A 814 -38.97 -4.83 -0.14
C PHE A 814 -38.54 -3.96 -1.33
N TRP A 815 -37.47 -4.30 -2.03
CA TRP A 815 -37.10 -3.57 -3.25
C TRP A 815 -38.11 -3.87 -4.38
N SER A 816 -38.26 -2.97 -5.35
CA SER A 816 -39.07 -3.19 -6.56
C SER A 816 -38.36 -2.64 -7.79
N ALA A 817 -38.60 -3.28 -8.95
CA ALA A 817 -38.15 -2.78 -10.24
C ALA A 817 -39.14 -1.77 -10.85
N LEU A 818 -40.36 -1.66 -10.28
CA LEU A 818 -41.39 -0.73 -10.71
C LEU A 818 -41.17 0.65 -10.09
N PRO A 819 -41.55 1.72 -10.80
CA PRO A 819 -41.49 3.08 -10.27
C PRO A 819 -42.48 3.29 -9.11
N SER A 820 -42.29 4.38 -8.36
CA SER A 820 -43.26 4.82 -7.35
C SER A 820 -44.64 5.05 -7.98
N GLY A 821 -45.70 4.68 -7.27
CA GLY A 821 -47.07 4.68 -7.80
C GLY A 821 -47.53 3.34 -8.41
N GLU A 822 -46.62 2.56 -8.99
CA GLU A 822 -46.94 1.25 -9.60
C GLU A 822 -46.54 0.06 -8.71
N ARG A 823 -45.54 0.25 -7.84
CA ARG A 823 -45.05 -0.76 -6.90
C ARG A 823 -46.01 -1.03 -5.73
N PHE A 824 -45.74 -2.09 -4.97
CA PHE A 824 -46.56 -2.55 -3.85
C PHE A 824 -46.72 -1.44 -2.82
N ALA A 825 -47.98 -1.06 -2.57
CA ALA A 825 -48.31 0.02 -1.66
C ALA A 825 -49.54 -0.30 -0.83
N ILE A 826 -49.56 0.24 0.38
CA ILE A 826 -50.66 0.10 1.33
C ILE A 826 -51.19 1.49 1.67
N GLU A 827 -52.52 1.62 1.63
CA GLU A 827 -53.21 2.82 2.07
C GLU A 827 -53.68 2.65 3.52
N TRP A 828 -53.16 3.49 4.40
CA TRP A 828 -53.53 3.60 5.81
C TRP A 828 -53.08 4.97 6.35
N LEU A 829 -53.95 5.72 7.02
CA LEU A 829 -53.60 7.01 7.63
C LEU A 829 -53.24 6.80 9.10
N PRO A 830 -51.97 6.95 9.51
CA PRO A 830 -51.59 6.77 10.90
C PRO A 830 -52.22 7.83 11.80
N PRO A 831 -52.68 7.48 13.01
CA PRO A 831 -53.24 8.45 13.96
C PRO A 831 -52.27 9.58 14.35
N ARG A 832 -50.95 9.32 14.28
CA ARG A 832 -49.88 10.28 14.61
C ARG A 832 -49.35 11.06 13.39
N SER A 833 -49.90 10.86 12.19
CA SER A 833 -49.40 11.55 10.98
C SER A 833 -49.82 13.02 10.98
N LEU A 834 -48.86 13.92 10.72
CA LEU A 834 -49.10 15.38 10.68
C LEU A 834 -49.27 15.92 9.26
N ASP A 835 -48.80 15.18 8.26
CA ASP A 835 -48.72 15.53 6.84
C ASP A 835 -49.92 15.04 6.01
N GLY A 836 -50.81 14.23 6.61
CA GLY A 836 -51.95 13.62 5.93
C GLY A 836 -51.57 12.51 4.94
N ASN A 837 -50.32 12.03 4.95
CA ASN A 837 -49.90 10.96 4.06
C ASN A 837 -50.54 9.62 4.45
N ALA A 838 -51.25 9.01 3.51
CA ALA A 838 -51.93 7.74 3.70
C ALA A 838 -51.34 6.60 2.85
N ARG A 839 -50.44 6.89 1.89
CA ARG A 839 -49.92 5.87 0.96
C ARG A 839 -48.48 5.50 1.30
N TRP A 840 -48.25 4.23 1.58
CA TRP A 840 -46.97 3.70 2.05
C TRP A 840 -46.40 2.66 1.10
N GLU A 841 -45.14 2.81 0.69
CA GLU A 841 -44.44 1.94 -0.27
C GLU A 841 -43.16 1.32 0.34
N GLY A 842 -42.65 0.25 -0.27
CA GLY A 842 -41.43 -0.42 0.19
C GLY A 842 -41.57 -1.00 1.59
N TYR A 843 -40.58 -0.79 2.47
CA TYR A 843 -40.64 -1.26 3.86
C TYR A 843 -41.87 -0.70 4.60
N TRP A 844 -42.19 0.58 4.41
CA TRP A 844 -43.28 1.25 5.13
C TRP A 844 -44.66 0.65 4.86
N ALA A 845 -44.84 -0.04 3.73
CA ALA A 845 -46.06 -0.77 3.44
C ALA A 845 -46.33 -1.92 4.43
N LEU A 846 -45.28 -2.54 4.99
CA LEU A 846 -45.39 -3.63 5.96
C LEU A 846 -46.05 -3.19 7.29
N PRO A 847 -45.48 -2.24 8.06
CA PRO A 847 -46.10 -1.79 9.30
C PRO A 847 -47.47 -1.14 9.06
N ALA A 848 -47.66 -0.43 7.93
CA ALA A 848 -48.97 0.08 7.54
C ALA A 848 -50.02 -1.03 7.37
N ALA A 849 -49.67 -2.14 6.71
CA ALA A 849 -50.58 -3.29 6.54
C ALA A 849 -50.93 -3.95 7.88
N LEU A 850 -49.94 -4.13 8.75
CA LEU A 850 -50.15 -4.73 10.08
C LEU A 850 -51.00 -3.84 10.98
N ASN A 851 -50.74 -2.53 11.01
CA ASN A 851 -51.51 -1.59 11.81
C ASN A 851 -52.95 -1.45 11.29
N ARG A 852 -53.14 -1.41 9.96
CA ARG A 852 -54.47 -1.47 9.33
C ARG A 852 -55.22 -2.74 9.73
N ALA A 853 -54.55 -3.88 9.81
CA ALA A 853 -55.19 -5.13 10.25
C ALA A 853 -55.61 -5.07 11.73
N LEU A 854 -54.74 -4.53 12.59
CA LEU A 854 -55.04 -4.33 14.02
C LEU A 854 -56.23 -3.39 14.24
N GLU A 855 -56.30 -2.28 13.50
CA GLU A 855 -57.43 -1.35 13.54
C GLU A 855 -58.75 -2.01 13.09
N ASN A 856 -58.67 -2.91 12.10
CA ASN A 856 -59.81 -3.72 11.64
C ASN A 856 -60.14 -4.92 12.56
N GLY A 857 -59.55 -4.99 13.75
CA GLY A 857 -59.83 -6.03 14.75
C GLY A 857 -59.22 -7.40 14.44
N ILE A 858 -58.25 -7.48 13.52
CA ILE A 858 -57.50 -8.71 13.25
C ILE A 858 -56.28 -8.73 14.18
N PRO A 859 -56.17 -9.69 15.13
CA PRO A 859 -55.06 -9.76 16.08
C PRO A 859 -53.80 -10.35 15.42
N ILE A 860 -53.32 -9.69 14.35
CA ILE A 860 -52.26 -10.22 13.48
C ILE A 860 -50.90 -10.34 14.18
N THR A 861 -50.70 -9.63 15.30
CA THR A 861 -49.50 -9.69 16.14
C THR A 861 -49.51 -10.80 17.18
N ASP A 862 -50.64 -11.48 17.42
CA ASP A 862 -50.73 -12.58 18.39
C ASP A 862 -50.16 -13.88 17.80
N PRO A 863 -49.07 -14.46 18.37
CA PRO A 863 -48.52 -15.73 17.92
C PRO A 863 -49.51 -16.89 17.91
N LYS A 864 -50.48 -16.92 18.84
CA LYS A 864 -51.52 -17.95 18.87
C LYS A 864 -52.47 -17.84 17.68
N PHE A 865 -52.70 -16.61 17.21
CA PHE A 865 -53.54 -16.35 16.05
C PHE A 865 -52.81 -16.78 14.77
N TYR A 866 -51.62 -16.23 14.50
CA TYR A 866 -50.92 -16.51 13.26
C TYR A 866 -50.23 -17.89 13.22
N ALA A 867 -50.07 -18.61 14.34
CA ALA A 867 -49.63 -20.02 14.30
C ALA A 867 -50.74 -20.97 13.81
N SER A 868 -52.02 -20.60 14.00
CA SER A 868 -53.15 -21.47 13.71
C SER A 868 -53.74 -21.21 12.32
N GLN A 869 -53.72 -22.23 11.46
CA GLN A 869 -54.35 -22.16 10.13
C GLN A 869 -55.88 -22.06 10.20
N SER A 870 -56.51 -22.52 11.30
CA SER A 870 -57.96 -22.39 11.50
C SER A 870 -58.37 -20.97 11.90
N ASN A 871 -57.58 -20.33 12.77
CA ASN A 871 -57.90 -19.00 13.30
C ASN A 871 -57.47 -17.90 12.34
N CYS A 872 -56.34 -18.08 11.68
CA CYS A 872 -55.79 -17.15 10.71
C CYS A 872 -55.53 -17.92 9.41
N PRO A 873 -56.52 -18.13 8.52
CA PRO A 873 -56.30 -18.83 7.25
C PRO A 873 -55.47 -17.98 6.26
N ASP A 874 -54.83 -18.62 5.29
CA ASP A 874 -53.87 -17.96 4.38
C ASP A 874 -54.53 -16.84 3.55
N ASN A 875 -55.79 -17.01 3.15
CA ASN A 875 -56.58 -15.99 2.46
C ASN A 875 -56.88 -14.75 3.33
N LEU A 876 -56.85 -14.87 4.67
CA LEU A 876 -56.96 -13.73 5.57
C LEU A 876 -55.64 -12.95 5.61
N ILE A 877 -54.50 -13.64 5.61
CA ILE A 877 -53.18 -13.01 5.54
C ILE A 877 -52.99 -12.31 4.18
N GLU A 878 -53.44 -12.93 3.09
CA GLU A 878 -53.47 -12.30 1.76
C GLU A 878 -54.29 -11.00 1.75
N LYS A 879 -55.45 -10.98 2.43
CA LYS A 879 -56.26 -9.76 2.61
C LYS A 879 -55.56 -8.69 3.43
N VAL A 880 -54.80 -9.06 4.47
CA VAL A 880 -54.01 -8.09 5.26
C VAL A 880 -53.04 -7.34 4.36
N PHE A 881 -52.34 -8.06 3.48
CA PHE A 881 -51.39 -7.51 2.53
C PHE A 881 -52.00 -7.08 1.19
N GLN A 882 -53.31 -6.90 1.11
CA GLN A 882 -53.95 -6.47 -0.11
C GLN A 882 -53.46 -5.06 -0.51
N PRO A 883 -52.89 -4.89 -1.72
CA PRO A 883 -52.37 -3.61 -2.18
C PRO A 883 -53.50 -2.62 -2.47
N VAL A 884 -53.18 -1.33 -2.44
CA VAL A 884 -54.07 -0.26 -2.90
C VAL A 884 -54.39 -0.43 -4.41
N PRO A 885 -55.60 -0.06 -4.88
CA PRO A 885 -55.90 -0.09 -6.31
C PRO A 885 -54.88 0.69 -7.15
N GLY A 886 -54.43 0.08 -8.25
CA GLY A 886 -53.45 0.69 -9.16
C GLY A 886 -52.02 0.13 -9.04
N CYS A 887 -51.70 -0.64 -7.99
CA CYS A 887 -50.45 -1.39 -7.92
C CYS A 887 -50.43 -2.54 -8.94
N LEU A 888 -49.29 -2.72 -9.62
CA LEU A 888 -49.05 -3.82 -10.57
C LEU A 888 -48.39 -5.04 -9.90
N GLU A 889 -47.91 -4.89 -8.68
CA GLU A 889 -47.30 -5.97 -7.88
C GLU A 889 -48.01 -6.16 -6.53
N THR A 890 -47.95 -7.39 -6.03
CA THR A 890 -48.36 -7.76 -4.67
C THR A 890 -47.14 -7.81 -3.75
N ILE A 891 -47.35 -8.06 -2.46
CA ILE A 891 -46.23 -8.19 -1.52
C ILE A 891 -45.30 -9.33 -1.97
N PRO A 892 -43.98 -9.10 -2.10
CA PRO A 892 -43.06 -10.15 -2.49
C PRO A 892 -43.01 -11.28 -1.46
N LEU A 893 -42.90 -12.53 -1.95
CA LEU A 893 -42.72 -13.74 -1.15
C LEU A 893 -43.83 -13.99 -0.11
N LEU A 894 -45.10 -13.79 -0.50
CA LEU A 894 -46.26 -13.94 0.39
C LEU A 894 -46.34 -15.34 1.03
N GLU A 895 -46.12 -16.41 0.25
CA GLU A 895 -46.16 -17.78 0.76
C GLU A 895 -45.09 -18.02 1.84
N GLU A 896 -43.90 -17.49 1.63
CA GLU A 896 -42.78 -17.58 2.56
C GLU A 896 -43.04 -16.75 3.81
N ARG A 897 -43.69 -15.57 3.68
CA ARG A 897 -44.15 -14.77 4.84
C ARG A 897 -45.11 -15.57 5.71
N ILE A 898 -46.10 -16.20 5.10
CA ILE A 898 -47.05 -17.07 5.81
C ILE A 898 -46.29 -18.20 6.51
N ARG A 899 -45.39 -18.88 5.79
CA ARG A 899 -44.59 -19.99 6.35
C ARG A 899 -43.73 -19.54 7.55
N VAL A 900 -43.02 -18.42 7.47
CA VAL A 900 -42.20 -17.94 8.60
C VAL A 900 -43.07 -17.51 9.79
N MET A 901 -44.25 -16.92 9.55
CA MET A 901 -45.22 -16.63 10.61
C MET A 901 -45.66 -17.91 11.32
N ARG A 902 -46.04 -18.97 10.57
CA ARG A 902 -46.44 -20.25 11.18
C ARG A 902 -45.33 -20.86 12.02
N GLN A 903 -44.12 -20.93 11.46
CA GLN A 903 -42.99 -21.57 12.13
C GLN A 903 -42.58 -20.83 13.41
N ALA A 904 -42.45 -19.50 13.34
CA ALA A 904 -42.10 -18.69 14.51
C ALA A 904 -43.24 -18.72 15.56
N GLY A 905 -44.49 -18.63 15.12
CA GLY A 905 -45.67 -18.67 15.99
C GLY A 905 -45.78 -19.98 16.75
N ALA A 906 -45.59 -21.12 16.08
CA ALA A 906 -45.61 -22.44 16.72
C ALA A 906 -44.57 -22.54 17.85
N ILE A 907 -43.34 -22.09 17.60
CA ILE A 907 -42.26 -22.08 18.60
C ILE A 907 -42.61 -21.18 19.78
N LEU A 908 -43.13 -19.97 19.53
CA LEU A 908 -43.54 -19.04 20.59
C LEU A 908 -44.66 -19.61 21.46
N VAL A 909 -45.66 -20.25 20.84
CA VAL A 909 -46.78 -20.86 21.56
C VAL A 909 -46.34 -22.05 22.40
N GLU A 910 -45.46 -22.90 21.86
CA GLU A 910 -44.99 -24.12 22.53
C GLU A 910 -44.04 -23.81 23.70
N LYS A 911 -43.10 -22.86 23.53
CA LYS A 911 -41.97 -22.66 24.46
C LYS A 911 -42.00 -21.36 25.25
N TYR A 912 -42.74 -20.34 24.78
CA TYR A 912 -42.61 -18.96 25.28
C TYR A 912 -43.96 -18.30 25.58
N ASN A 913 -44.94 -19.10 26.00
CA ASN A 913 -46.30 -18.63 26.37
C ASN A 913 -47.02 -17.80 25.29
N GLY A 914 -46.63 -17.96 24.02
CA GLY A 914 -47.19 -17.24 22.88
C GLY A 914 -46.83 -15.76 22.87
N SER A 915 -45.60 -15.39 23.24
CA SER A 915 -45.10 -14.01 23.08
C SER A 915 -43.57 -13.97 23.00
N PHE A 916 -43.03 -13.01 22.24
CA PHE A 916 -41.59 -12.77 22.22
C PHE A 916 -41.08 -12.23 23.56
N ALA A 917 -41.94 -11.61 24.38
CA ALA A 917 -41.61 -11.20 25.74
C ALA A 917 -41.12 -12.39 26.60
N GLY A 918 -41.62 -13.61 26.35
CA GLY A 918 -41.15 -14.82 27.04
C GLY A 918 -39.69 -15.16 26.74
N ILE A 919 -39.21 -14.89 25.52
CA ILE A 919 -37.80 -15.07 25.16
C ILE A 919 -36.93 -14.04 25.86
N LEU A 920 -37.39 -12.78 25.90
CA LEU A 920 -36.69 -11.72 26.61
C LEU A 920 -36.63 -12.01 28.13
N ALA A 921 -37.70 -12.54 28.71
CA ALA A 921 -37.76 -12.97 30.11
C ALA A 921 -36.73 -14.07 30.40
N GLU A 922 -36.74 -15.14 29.59
CA GLU A 922 -35.79 -16.26 29.74
C GLU A 922 -34.34 -15.78 29.52
N TRP A 923 -34.09 -14.96 28.50
CA TRP A 923 -32.77 -14.39 28.24
C TRP A 923 -32.24 -13.58 29.43
N ARG A 924 -33.07 -12.71 30.00
CA ARG A 924 -32.72 -11.90 31.17
C ARG A 924 -32.52 -12.77 32.42
N GLN A 925 -33.33 -13.80 32.61
CA GLN A 925 -33.21 -14.74 33.72
C GLN A 925 -31.92 -15.59 33.63
N GLU A 926 -31.57 -16.07 32.44
CA GLU A 926 -30.37 -16.89 32.20
C GLU A 926 -29.06 -16.11 32.43
N HIS A 927 -29.01 -14.83 32.05
CA HIS A 927 -27.76 -14.07 31.97
C HIS A 927 -27.64 -12.94 32.99
N GLY A 928 -28.74 -12.52 33.63
CA GLY A 928 -28.78 -11.48 34.66
C GLY A 928 -28.06 -10.19 34.22
N PRO A 929 -27.07 -9.68 35.00
CA PRO A 929 -26.34 -8.45 34.66
C PRO A 929 -25.42 -8.59 33.43
N LYS A 930 -25.23 -9.79 32.87
CA LYS A 930 -24.44 -10.06 31.66
C LYS A 930 -25.30 -10.24 30.41
N ALA A 931 -26.59 -9.88 30.48
CA ALA A 931 -27.50 -9.95 29.34
C ALA A 931 -27.16 -8.83 28.34
N THR A 932 -26.41 -9.15 27.29
CA THR A 932 -26.03 -8.21 26.22
C THR A 932 -26.85 -8.40 24.94
N ALA A 933 -26.86 -7.39 24.08
CA ALA A 933 -27.56 -7.41 22.80
C ALA A 933 -27.11 -8.58 21.91
N GLY A 934 -25.81 -8.87 21.85
CA GLY A 934 -25.26 -9.97 21.05
C GLY A 934 -25.67 -11.35 21.55
N VAL A 935 -25.75 -11.55 22.87
CA VAL A 935 -26.26 -12.80 23.46
C VAL A 935 -27.72 -13.03 23.07
N LEU A 936 -28.53 -11.97 23.03
CA LEU A 936 -29.92 -12.07 22.57
C LEU A 936 -30.01 -12.44 21.08
N VAL A 937 -29.18 -11.83 20.22
CA VAL A 937 -29.08 -12.21 18.79
C VAL A 937 -28.76 -13.70 18.66
N ALA A 938 -27.74 -14.18 19.38
CA ALA A 938 -27.35 -15.60 19.35
C ALA A 938 -28.50 -16.51 19.82
N LYS A 939 -29.26 -16.11 20.84
CA LYS A 939 -30.45 -16.85 21.30
C LYS A 939 -31.54 -16.88 20.23
N ILE A 940 -31.84 -15.75 19.57
CA ILE A 940 -32.83 -15.66 18.49
C ILE A 940 -32.45 -16.59 17.34
N VAL A 941 -31.22 -16.52 16.85
CA VAL A 941 -30.70 -17.33 15.72
C VAL A 941 -30.71 -18.82 16.08
N LYS A 942 -30.39 -19.17 17.33
CA LYS A 942 -30.46 -20.56 17.81
C LYS A 942 -31.89 -21.07 17.87
N THR A 943 -32.82 -20.28 18.40
CA THR A 943 -34.23 -20.65 18.62
C THR A 943 -35.03 -20.71 17.33
N PHE A 944 -34.82 -19.76 16.42
CA PHE A 944 -35.60 -19.61 15.20
C PHE A 944 -34.72 -19.82 13.97
N GLU A 945 -34.93 -20.95 13.30
CA GLU A 945 -34.21 -21.25 12.06
C GLU A 945 -34.41 -20.18 11.01
N VAL A 946 -35.61 -19.58 10.95
CA VAL A 946 -35.98 -18.48 10.04
C VAL A 946 -35.21 -17.17 10.27
N PHE A 947 -34.32 -17.09 11.25
CA PHE A 947 -33.40 -15.96 11.47
C PHE A 947 -31.92 -16.31 11.18
N ARG A 948 -31.60 -17.56 10.80
CA ARG A 948 -30.24 -18.05 10.47
C ARG A 948 -29.78 -17.65 9.07
N ASP A 949 -29.50 -16.37 8.90
CA ASP A 949 -28.89 -15.80 7.69
C ASP A 949 -27.39 -16.16 7.62
N GLU A 950 -27.11 -17.33 7.05
CA GLU A 950 -25.79 -17.98 6.97
C GLU A 950 -25.56 -18.55 5.56
N ASN A 951 -24.34 -18.43 5.04
CA ASN A 951 -23.96 -18.90 3.71
C ASN A 951 -22.57 -19.56 3.74
N THR A 952 -22.16 -20.20 2.63
CA THR A 952 -20.80 -20.72 2.45
C THR A 952 -20.07 -19.87 1.41
N TYR A 953 -18.90 -19.33 1.77
CA TYR A 953 -18.02 -18.58 0.88
C TYR A 953 -16.62 -19.21 0.88
N LYS A 954 -16.13 -19.68 -0.28
CA LYS A 954 -14.81 -20.31 -0.43
C LYS A 954 -14.51 -21.34 0.67
N ASP A 955 -15.42 -22.31 0.84
CA ASP A 955 -15.37 -23.42 1.80
C ASP A 955 -15.41 -23.02 3.30
N ARG A 956 -15.72 -21.75 3.61
CA ARG A 956 -15.96 -21.27 4.99
C ARG A 956 -17.41 -20.83 5.16
N GLN A 957 -18.02 -21.23 6.27
CA GLN A 957 -19.33 -20.72 6.69
C GLN A 957 -19.20 -19.26 7.12
N VAL A 958 -20.08 -18.40 6.60
CA VAL A 958 -20.13 -16.95 6.83
C VAL A 958 -21.52 -16.55 7.31
N PHE A 959 -21.58 -15.50 8.14
CA PHE A 959 -22.77 -15.11 8.90
C PHE A 959 -23.11 -13.63 8.68
N PHE A 960 -24.40 -13.33 8.51
CA PHE A 960 -24.90 -11.95 8.41
C PHE A 960 -25.97 -11.62 9.47
N TRP A 961 -26.81 -12.60 9.81
CA TRP A 961 -27.83 -12.52 10.87
C TRP A 961 -28.70 -11.23 10.88
N LYS A 962 -28.94 -10.66 9.69
CA LYS A 962 -29.54 -9.32 9.52
C LYS A 962 -30.82 -9.13 10.32
N ARG A 963 -31.85 -9.96 10.09
CA ARG A 963 -33.16 -9.80 10.72
C ARG A 963 -33.13 -10.00 12.24
N ALA A 964 -32.22 -10.84 12.75
CA ALA A 964 -32.06 -11.02 14.19
C ALA A 964 -31.46 -9.77 14.84
N GLN A 965 -30.49 -9.13 14.17
CA GLN A 965 -29.93 -7.86 14.62
C GLN A 965 -30.97 -6.72 14.56
N ILE A 966 -31.79 -6.65 13.49
CA ILE A 966 -32.89 -5.68 13.38
C ILE A 966 -33.87 -5.81 14.55
N LEU A 967 -34.29 -7.04 14.90
CA LEU A 967 -35.21 -7.28 16.01
C LEU A 967 -34.68 -6.71 17.34
N VAL A 968 -33.41 -6.94 17.64
CA VAL A 968 -32.77 -6.41 18.87
C VAL A 968 -32.63 -4.88 18.79
N ALA A 969 -32.25 -4.34 17.64
CA ALA A 969 -32.09 -2.92 17.41
C ALA A 969 -33.40 -2.13 17.49
N GLU A 970 -34.49 -2.61 16.90
CA GLU A 970 -35.81 -1.99 16.98
C GLU A 970 -36.37 -2.08 18.41
N THR A 971 -36.10 -3.18 19.12
CA THR A 971 -36.44 -3.30 20.55
C THR A 971 -35.68 -2.26 21.39
N TRP A 972 -34.40 -2.02 21.09
CA TRP A 972 -33.63 -0.97 21.74
C TRP A 972 -34.15 0.43 21.40
N ALA A 973 -34.44 0.70 20.12
CA ALA A 973 -34.93 2.02 19.71
C ALA A 973 -36.32 2.34 20.29
N ALA A 974 -37.23 1.36 20.33
CA ALA A 974 -38.59 1.53 20.85
C ALA A 974 -38.62 1.82 22.36
N PHE A 975 -37.71 1.20 23.11
CA PHE A 975 -37.59 1.34 24.57
C PHE A 975 -36.48 2.29 25.00
N TYR A 976 -35.99 3.12 24.08
CA TYR A 976 -34.99 4.13 24.40
C TYR A 976 -35.59 5.19 25.35
N PRO A 977 -34.95 5.50 26.49
CA PRO A 977 -35.49 6.45 27.46
C PRO A 977 -35.70 7.85 26.85
N PRO A 978 -36.79 8.56 27.20
CA PRO A 978 -37.03 9.93 26.76
C PRO A 978 -35.85 10.87 27.08
N PRO A 979 -35.65 11.98 26.34
CA PRO A 979 -34.49 12.85 26.51
C PRO A 979 -34.35 13.44 27.92
N ASP A 980 -35.49 13.61 28.63
CA ASP A 980 -35.56 14.16 29.97
C ASP A 980 -35.33 13.11 31.08
N ALA A 981 -35.22 11.83 30.72
CA ALA A 981 -35.11 10.72 31.67
C ALA A 981 -33.64 10.30 31.88
N ILE A 982 -33.12 10.47 33.10
CA ILE A 982 -31.77 10.02 33.49
C ILE A 982 -31.84 8.58 34.02
N VAL A 983 -32.26 7.64 33.17
CA VAL A 983 -32.35 6.21 33.53
C VAL A 983 -31.63 5.35 32.50
N PRO A 984 -30.93 4.27 32.91
CA PRO A 984 -30.40 3.28 31.97
C PRO A 984 -31.51 2.67 31.12
N HIS A 985 -31.16 2.23 29.91
CA HIS A 985 -32.12 1.58 29.03
C HIS A 985 -32.73 0.33 29.70
N PRO A 986 -34.07 0.18 29.75
CA PRO A 986 -34.74 -0.81 30.61
C PRO A 986 -34.59 -2.27 30.13
N VAL A 987 -34.40 -2.47 28.81
CA VAL A 987 -34.12 -3.78 28.21
C VAL A 987 -32.61 -4.06 28.06
N PHE A 988 -31.85 -3.11 27.50
CA PHE A 988 -30.40 -3.23 27.23
C PHE A 988 -29.57 -2.19 28.02
N PRO A 989 -29.38 -2.37 29.34
CA PRO A 989 -28.66 -1.39 30.17
C PRO A 989 -27.17 -1.24 29.81
N LEU A 990 -26.60 -2.20 29.08
CA LEU A 990 -25.21 -2.18 28.57
C LEU A 990 -25.09 -1.60 27.15
N GLY A 991 -26.20 -1.13 26.56
CA GLY A 991 -26.24 -0.63 25.19
C GLY A 991 -26.30 -1.74 24.13
N VAL A 992 -26.09 -1.34 22.87
CA VAL A 992 -26.19 -2.21 21.68
C VAL A 992 -24.95 -2.13 20.78
N THR A 993 -23.81 -1.75 21.34
CA THR A 993 -22.54 -1.55 20.61
C THR A 993 -21.99 -2.81 19.96
N GLU A 994 -22.41 -3.99 20.43
CA GLU A 994 -22.10 -5.30 19.85
C GLU A 994 -22.78 -5.52 18.49
N LEU A 995 -23.89 -4.82 18.18
CA LEU A 995 -24.58 -5.00 16.91
C LEU A 995 -23.86 -4.28 15.76
N THR A 996 -23.95 -4.87 14.57
CA THR A 996 -23.43 -4.33 13.30
C THR A 996 -24.55 -3.66 12.49
N MET A 997 -24.22 -3.08 11.33
CA MET A 997 -25.23 -2.56 10.40
C MET A 997 -26.06 -3.68 9.73
N PHE A 998 -27.27 -3.36 9.27
CA PHE A 998 -28.19 -4.37 8.74
C PHE A 998 -28.00 -4.52 7.23
N ALA A 999 -27.14 -5.45 6.83
CA ALA A 999 -26.71 -5.63 5.44
C ALA A 999 -27.86 -6.01 4.50
N ASP A 1000 -28.53 -4.98 3.97
CA ASP A 1000 -29.66 -5.03 3.06
C ASP A 1000 -29.30 -4.42 1.69
N TYR A 1001 -30.29 -3.87 0.99
CA TYR A 1001 -30.10 -3.19 -0.28
C TYR A 1001 -29.94 -1.69 -0.30
N ARG A 1002 -30.38 -1.02 0.76
CA ARG A 1002 -30.45 0.43 0.76
C ARG A 1002 -29.18 1.04 1.35
N VAL A 1003 -28.67 0.47 2.44
CA VAL A 1003 -27.49 1.01 3.13
C VAL A 1003 -26.22 0.85 2.27
N PRO A 1004 -25.92 -0.31 1.66
CA PRO A 1004 -24.79 -0.43 0.75
C PRO A 1004 -24.88 0.50 -0.48
N GLN A 1005 -26.10 0.75 -0.98
CA GLN A 1005 -26.35 1.64 -2.13
C GLN A 1005 -25.98 3.10 -1.80
N ILE A 1006 -26.43 3.62 -0.66
CA ILE A 1006 -26.08 4.99 -0.24
C ILE A 1006 -24.60 5.09 0.14
N LEU A 1007 -24.02 4.06 0.76
CA LEU A 1007 -22.59 4.01 1.07
C LEU A 1007 -21.73 4.09 -0.20
N HIS A 1008 -22.13 3.41 -1.28
CA HIS A 1008 -21.48 3.54 -2.58
C HIS A 1008 -21.66 4.94 -3.18
N HIS A 1009 -22.88 5.51 -3.13
CA HIS A 1009 -23.15 6.87 -3.60
C HIS A 1009 -22.33 7.94 -2.85
N LEU A 1010 -22.15 7.77 -1.53
CA LEU A 1010 -21.30 8.64 -0.70
C LEU A 1010 -19.80 8.42 -0.93
N GLY A 1011 -19.43 7.42 -1.75
CA GLY A 1011 -18.05 7.08 -2.08
C GLY A 1011 -17.30 6.41 -0.93
N THR A 1012 -17.98 5.74 0.00
CA THR A 1012 -17.36 4.96 1.09
C THR A 1012 -17.06 3.52 0.67
N ILE A 1013 -17.82 2.98 -0.28
CA ILE A 1013 -17.59 1.67 -0.89
C ILE A 1013 -17.42 1.87 -2.39
N ASN A 1014 -16.37 1.27 -2.96
CA ASN A 1014 -16.13 1.25 -4.39
C ASN A 1014 -16.57 -0.10 -4.96
N TYR A 1015 -17.33 -0.07 -6.06
CA TYR A 1015 -17.70 -1.27 -6.81
C TYR A 1015 -16.79 -1.42 -8.02
N SER A 1016 -16.35 -2.66 -8.28
CA SER A 1016 -15.61 -2.99 -9.50
C SER A 1016 -16.44 -2.70 -10.75
N PRO A 1017 -15.82 -2.43 -11.92
CA PRO A 1017 -16.55 -2.19 -13.17
C PRO A 1017 -17.50 -3.34 -13.54
N THR A 1018 -17.11 -4.58 -13.23
CA THR A 1018 -17.95 -5.77 -13.43
C THR A 1018 -19.22 -5.70 -12.59
N LEU A 1019 -19.10 -5.42 -11.29
CA LEU A 1019 -20.24 -5.33 -10.39
C LEU A 1019 -21.17 -4.16 -10.78
N VAL A 1020 -20.61 -3.01 -11.15
CA VAL A 1020 -21.38 -1.86 -11.65
C VAL A 1020 -22.17 -2.25 -12.89
N SER A 1021 -21.57 -2.96 -13.85
CA SER A 1021 -22.26 -3.43 -15.05
C SER A 1021 -23.43 -4.35 -14.72
N MET A 1022 -23.27 -5.29 -13.77
CA MET A 1022 -24.34 -6.20 -13.37
C MET A 1022 -25.55 -5.44 -12.78
N LEU A 1023 -25.27 -4.43 -11.94
CA LEU A 1023 -26.31 -3.59 -11.34
C LEU A 1023 -27.03 -2.71 -12.38
N VAL A 1024 -26.29 -2.09 -13.30
CA VAL A 1024 -26.83 -1.26 -14.39
C VAL A 1024 -27.69 -2.07 -15.35
N ASN A 1025 -27.28 -3.30 -15.67
CA ASN A 1025 -28.06 -4.21 -16.49
C ASN A 1025 -29.31 -4.77 -15.76
N GLY A 1026 -29.44 -4.50 -14.46
CA GLY A 1026 -30.56 -4.98 -13.66
C GLY A 1026 -30.53 -6.49 -13.46
N GLU A 1027 -29.35 -7.10 -13.44
CA GLU A 1027 -29.16 -8.53 -13.23
C GLU A 1027 -29.63 -8.94 -11.83
N ASN A 1028 -30.25 -10.12 -11.73
CA ASN A 1028 -30.61 -10.70 -10.43
C ASN A 1028 -29.35 -11.24 -9.77
N LEU A 1029 -29.09 -10.84 -8.52
CA LEU A 1029 -28.01 -11.39 -7.70
C LEU A 1029 -28.60 -12.47 -6.79
N PRO A 1030 -28.32 -13.77 -7.02
CA PRO A 1030 -28.83 -14.82 -6.14
C PRO A 1030 -28.29 -14.65 -4.71
N ASN A 1031 -29.10 -14.98 -3.71
CA ASN A 1031 -28.63 -15.04 -2.32
C ASN A 1031 -27.52 -16.08 -2.19
N GLY A 1032 -26.42 -15.72 -1.52
CA GLY A 1032 -25.23 -16.56 -1.44
C GLY A 1032 -24.35 -16.52 -2.71
N SER A 1033 -24.61 -15.61 -3.66
CA SER A 1033 -23.66 -15.34 -4.73
C SER A 1033 -22.50 -14.49 -4.22
N GLU A 1034 -21.33 -14.59 -4.86
CA GLU A 1034 -20.16 -13.77 -4.49
C GLU A 1034 -20.47 -12.27 -4.58
N ALA A 1035 -21.22 -11.83 -5.59
CA ALA A 1035 -21.62 -10.43 -5.76
C ALA A 1035 -22.51 -9.93 -4.61
N GLU A 1036 -23.57 -10.68 -4.28
CA GLU A 1036 -24.48 -10.32 -3.17
C GLU A 1036 -23.75 -10.30 -1.83
N MET A 1037 -23.00 -11.36 -1.51
CA MET A 1037 -22.25 -11.44 -0.25
C MET A 1037 -21.17 -10.36 -0.14
N SER A 1038 -20.51 -10.01 -1.25
CA SER A 1038 -19.49 -8.95 -1.28
C SER A 1038 -20.10 -7.58 -0.97
N ILE A 1039 -21.26 -7.25 -1.56
CA ILE A 1039 -21.94 -5.97 -1.29
C ILE A 1039 -22.33 -5.87 0.18
N ARG A 1040 -22.93 -6.93 0.74
CA ARG A 1040 -23.34 -6.98 2.15
C ARG A 1040 -22.14 -6.85 3.10
N ALA A 1041 -21.08 -7.60 2.84
CA ALA A 1041 -19.86 -7.59 3.64
C ALA A 1041 -19.17 -6.22 3.62
N ALA A 1042 -19.05 -5.60 2.44
CA ALA A 1042 -18.48 -4.26 2.33
C ALA A 1042 -19.33 -3.21 3.07
N GLY A 1043 -20.66 -3.33 3.04
CA GLY A 1043 -21.56 -2.51 3.86
C GLY A 1043 -21.19 -2.57 5.34
N ILE A 1044 -21.12 -3.78 5.90
CA ILE A 1044 -20.79 -4.03 7.31
C ILE A 1044 -19.48 -3.35 7.68
N LEU A 1045 -18.41 -3.63 6.93
CA LEU A 1045 -17.09 -3.07 7.24
C LEU A 1045 -17.03 -1.55 7.05
N ALA A 1046 -17.75 -0.99 6.08
CA ALA A 1046 -17.80 0.45 5.89
C ALA A 1046 -18.44 1.17 7.09
N VAL A 1047 -19.57 0.66 7.62
CA VAL A 1047 -20.21 1.25 8.81
C VAL A 1047 -19.37 1.05 10.07
N GLU A 1048 -18.74 -0.11 10.24
CA GLU A 1048 -17.80 -0.33 11.35
C GLU A 1048 -16.61 0.64 11.29
N ALA A 1049 -16.05 0.87 10.09
CA ALA A 1049 -14.99 1.85 9.88
C ALA A 1049 -15.46 3.29 10.14
N ILE A 1050 -16.67 3.65 9.73
CA ILE A 1050 -17.30 4.95 10.04
C ILE A 1050 -17.44 5.11 11.56
N LYS A 1051 -17.98 4.11 12.27
CA LYS A 1051 -18.13 4.11 13.73
C LYS A 1051 -16.79 4.36 14.41
N ASN A 1052 -15.78 3.57 14.07
CA ASN A 1052 -14.44 3.68 14.67
C ASN A 1052 -13.83 5.07 14.40
N ARG A 1053 -14.00 5.59 13.18
CA ARG A 1053 -13.54 6.94 12.84
C ARG A 1053 -14.26 8.02 13.64
N ILE A 1054 -15.57 7.91 13.86
CA ILE A 1054 -16.33 8.83 14.72
C ILE A 1054 -15.75 8.78 16.14
N LEU A 1055 -15.56 7.59 16.71
CA LEU A 1055 -14.99 7.42 18.05
C LEU A 1055 -13.60 8.07 18.16
N ASP A 1056 -12.75 7.92 17.15
CA ASP A 1056 -11.44 8.58 17.11
C ASP A 1056 -11.56 10.11 17.03
N ILE A 1057 -12.48 10.64 16.22
CA ILE A 1057 -12.75 12.09 16.17
C ILE A 1057 -13.20 12.59 17.55
N ARG A 1058 -14.05 11.84 18.26
CA ARG A 1058 -14.54 12.22 19.60
C ARG A 1058 -13.44 12.19 20.67
N ARG A 1059 -12.50 11.23 20.60
CA ARG A 1059 -11.34 11.18 21.50
C ARG A 1059 -10.46 12.42 21.39
N HIS A 1060 -10.26 12.95 20.19
CA HIS A 1060 -9.40 14.12 19.94
C HIS A 1060 -10.14 15.46 20.08
N LYS A 1061 -11.46 15.49 19.85
CA LYS A 1061 -12.32 16.67 19.99
C LYS A 1061 -13.56 16.32 20.83
N PRO A 1062 -13.43 16.26 22.17
CA PRO A 1062 -14.58 16.01 23.04
C PRO A 1062 -15.61 17.14 22.93
N ALA A 1063 -16.90 16.81 23.08
CA ALA A 1063 -17.96 17.81 23.00
C ALA A 1063 -17.88 18.82 24.16
N THR A 1064 -17.97 20.12 23.87
CA THR A 1064 -17.88 21.20 24.88
C THR A 1064 -19.02 21.21 25.89
N ASN A 1065 -20.11 20.49 25.62
CA ASN A 1065 -21.37 20.57 26.37
C ASN A 1065 -21.66 19.33 27.23
N GLY A 1066 -20.72 18.37 27.34
CA GLY A 1066 -20.84 17.22 28.25
C GLY A 1066 -21.89 16.15 27.91
N LEU A 1067 -22.70 16.34 26.85
CA LEU A 1067 -23.52 15.27 26.26
C LEU A 1067 -22.75 14.60 25.11
N ASP A 1068 -21.94 13.60 25.42
CA ASP A 1068 -21.51 12.63 24.39
C ASP A 1068 -22.58 11.55 24.30
N SER A 1069 -23.47 11.67 23.30
CA SER A 1069 -24.44 10.62 22.99
C SER A 1069 -23.73 9.33 22.53
N GLU A 1070 -24.20 8.17 22.96
CA GLU A 1070 -23.62 6.88 22.57
C GLU A 1070 -23.68 6.69 21.04
N VAL A 1071 -22.53 6.36 20.41
CA VAL A 1071 -22.44 6.07 18.97
C VAL A 1071 -22.30 4.57 18.78
N CYS A 1072 -23.23 3.98 18.04
CA CYS A 1072 -23.23 2.57 17.69
C CYS A 1072 -23.54 2.38 16.20
N SER A 1073 -23.23 1.21 15.66
CA SER A 1073 -23.45 0.89 14.24
C SER A 1073 -24.94 0.94 13.86
N VAL A 1074 -25.83 0.61 14.81
CA VAL A 1074 -27.29 0.72 14.65
C VAL A 1074 -27.74 2.15 14.35
N LEU A 1075 -27.23 3.13 15.11
CA LEU A 1075 -27.60 4.54 14.91
C LEU A 1075 -27.09 5.07 13.56
N ILE A 1076 -25.90 4.64 13.16
CA ILE A 1076 -25.31 5.00 11.86
C ILE A 1076 -26.12 4.36 10.72
N ASP A 1077 -26.54 3.10 10.87
CA ASP A 1077 -27.40 2.40 9.91
C ASP A 1077 -28.75 3.13 9.71
N PHE A 1078 -29.45 3.46 10.81
CA PHE A 1078 -30.70 4.22 10.74
C PHE A 1078 -30.52 5.55 9.99
N PHE A 1079 -29.45 6.30 10.31
CA PHE A 1079 -29.16 7.56 9.65
C PHE A 1079 -28.95 7.38 8.14
N LEU A 1080 -28.16 6.37 7.74
CA LEU A 1080 -27.85 6.08 6.35
C LEU A 1080 -29.10 5.63 5.59
N TRP A 1081 -29.95 4.81 6.22
CA TRP A 1081 -31.20 4.35 5.61
C TRP A 1081 -32.17 5.50 5.36
N ASP A 1082 -32.36 6.39 6.34
CA ASP A 1082 -33.19 7.58 6.20
C ASP A 1082 -32.63 8.54 5.14
N LEU A 1083 -31.30 8.69 5.09
CA LEU A 1083 -30.63 9.49 4.06
C LEU A 1083 -30.89 8.92 2.67
N ALA A 1084 -30.76 7.60 2.49
CA ALA A 1084 -31.03 6.94 1.23
C ALA A 1084 -32.48 7.15 0.76
N LYS A 1085 -33.44 7.15 1.70
CA LYS A 1085 -34.86 7.43 1.41
C LYS A 1085 -35.10 8.88 0.99
N ARG A 1086 -34.48 9.84 1.67
CA ARG A 1086 -34.56 11.26 1.28
C ARG A 1086 -34.02 11.50 -0.12
N VAL A 1087 -32.88 10.87 -0.47
CA VAL A 1087 -32.29 10.99 -1.81
C VAL A 1087 -33.16 10.30 -2.88
N GLU A 1088 -33.76 9.14 -2.58
CA GLU A 1088 -34.72 8.48 -3.48
C GLU A 1088 -35.95 9.38 -3.77
N SER A 1089 -36.44 10.13 -2.79
CA SER A 1089 -37.59 11.03 -2.97
C SER A 1089 -37.28 12.29 -3.77
N THR A 1090 -36.06 12.84 -3.69
CA THR A 1090 -35.68 14.07 -4.38
C THR A 1090 -35.29 13.87 -5.85
N GLU A 1091 -34.92 12.65 -6.26
CA GLU A 1091 -34.67 12.31 -7.68
C GLU A 1091 -35.95 12.32 -8.54
N GLY A 1092 -37.14 12.30 -7.92
CA GLY A 1092 -38.45 12.32 -8.60
C GLY A 1092 -38.99 13.71 -8.94
N GLU A 1093 -38.34 14.80 -8.51
CA GLU A 1093 -38.78 16.17 -8.81
C GLU A 1093 -38.11 16.70 -10.09
N GLU A 1094 -38.90 16.90 -11.15
CA GLU A 1094 -38.46 17.51 -12.42
C GLU A 1094 -37.87 18.91 -12.17
N GLY A 1095 -36.54 19.01 -12.07
CA GLY A 1095 -35.85 20.30 -12.00
C GLY A 1095 -34.50 20.35 -11.28
N SER A 1096 -34.11 19.31 -10.52
CA SER A 1096 -32.84 19.32 -9.77
C SER A 1096 -31.64 18.93 -10.64
N ALA A 1097 -30.99 19.91 -11.25
CA ALA A 1097 -29.68 19.74 -11.88
C ALA A 1097 -28.56 19.58 -10.82
N LYS A 1098 -27.69 18.57 -11.03
CA LYS A 1098 -26.35 18.35 -10.43
C LYS A 1098 -26.20 17.45 -9.19
N ASN A 1099 -26.89 16.32 -9.08
CA ASN A 1099 -26.39 15.19 -8.27
C ASN A 1099 -26.28 13.91 -9.13
N PRO A 1100 -25.21 13.11 -8.99
CA PRO A 1100 -25.13 11.82 -9.65
C PRO A 1100 -26.24 10.91 -9.11
N SER A 1101 -27.02 10.29 -10.00
CA SER A 1101 -28.11 9.39 -9.63
C SER A 1101 -27.60 8.26 -8.73
N LEU A 1102 -28.38 7.86 -7.71
CA LEU A 1102 -28.13 6.67 -6.91
C LEU A 1102 -27.83 5.47 -7.82
N SER A 1103 -26.78 4.70 -7.48
CA SER A 1103 -26.48 3.45 -8.19
C SER A 1103 -27.70 2.53 -8.16
N PRO A 1104 -28.00 1.76 -9.22
CA PRO A 1104 -29.11 0.82 -9.22
C PRO A 1104 -29.08 -0.13 -8.02
N ILE A 1105 -30.27 -0.40 -7.47
CA ILE A 1105 -30.44 -1.37 -6.38
C ILE A 1105 -29.98 -2.75 -6.83
N HIS A 1106 -29.33 -3.49 -5.95
CA HIS A 1106 -29.08 -4.90 -6.20
C HIS A 1106 -30.35 -5.73 -6.01
N ARG A 1107 -30.54 -6.71 -6.88
CA ARG A 1107 -31.81 -7.43 -7.05
C ARG A 1107 -31.72 -8.85 -6.51
N THR A 1108 -31.88 -8.99 -5.20
CA THR A 1108 -31.85 -10.29 -4.50
C THR A 1108 -33.21 -10.54 -3.86
N ARG A 1109 -33.88 -11.64 -4.20
CA ARG A 1109 -35.12 -12.09 -3.51
C ARG A 1109 -34.79 -13.27 -2.62
N SER A 1110 -34.96 -13.10 -1.31
CA SER A 1110 -34.75 -14.15 -0.31
C SER A 1110 -35.42 -13.74 1.00
N ILE A 1111 -35.74 -14.72 1.86
CA ILE A 1111 -36.11 -14.44 3.26
C ILE A 1111 -34.93 -13.89 4.07
N TRP A 1112 -33.69 -14.06 3.58
CA TRP A 1112 -32.47 -13.61 4.26
C TRP A 1112 -32.06 -12.18 3.91
N TYR A 1113 -32.78 -11.54 2.99
CA TYR A 1113 -32.35 -10.31 2.35
C TYR A 1113 -33.39 -9.21 2.40
#